data_AF-A0A7X2TXQ1-F1
#
_entry.id   AF-A0A7X2TXQ1-F1
#
_cell.length_a   1.000
_cell.length_b   1.000
_cell.length_c   1.000
_cell.angle_alpha   90.00
_cell.angle_beta   90.00
_cell.angle_gamma   90.00
#
_symmetry.space_group_name_H-M   'P 1'
#
loop_
_entity.id
_entity.type
_entity.pdbx_description
1 polymer ?
#
loop_
_entity_poly.entity_id
_entity_poly.type
_entity_poly.pdbx_seq_one_letter_code
_entity_poly.pdbx_strand_id
1 'polypeptide(L)'
;MMPLILLLLICAAAAAQEIPAVYGKYCAACHADSAAGTDRGPGLIDTRSLRSRSETQIRGIIRNGTRGGMPAFPLPDAELDALAKAVRSWNASAFDAHPPGDPAAGKVLFEKQCLTCHMAQGRGASNGPDLSSIARELTVRELEQTLLNPNSRKGKRNGAACPGWAFCPDDPWGVVSVQLKNGTALRGFARSQGPHDIQLQTFDGKLHLFTATDYSTVTKEAASYMPAFKGSDAERRDLIAYLSVLGGVDVGPLSAAPTASAAAIASVQTPKPGEWPGYHGLPSANRHSPLAQINTANASRLKPAWSYTLPHPSLQTTPLVADGVMYVTAPNQVCALDSATGREIWCWNRTRNDARKISGDAAKGAQRGAALLGDRIFFATDDAHVVALNRLTGALVWQVFLPTDTVGAYGSTAAPLVVGDLVVTGIAGGDSPLLGFIVALKASTGEEVWRFRTIPRRGEKAAETWGGKDIEHGGGATWLTGSFDPQTDTIYWPTGNPYPDTDGTNRAGDNLYTNCVLALDAKTGKLKWHFQFTPHDLWDWDATEPLVLVDTNFKGRPRKLLLQANRNGYFYVLDRTTGEFLLGTPFVKRLTWSTGLDAKGRPQVNPAAKPTAGGTKVCPAVRGATNWYSTAYNPATKLFYVMAVEDCNMYRASGNWFVPYNDPSSPPEKVLRALDIETGKIVWEVPQIGPPEANYSGVLTTAGGLLFYGESGGTFAAADAKTGKTLWHFPTGQAWKASPMTYTVKGRQHVAIAAGSQILAFTLD
;
A
#
# COMPACT_ATOMS: atom_id res chain seq x y z
N MET A 1 7.04 -57.28 -62.02
CA MET A 1 7.57 -56.96 -60.67
C MET A 1 7.18 -55.52 -60.35
N MET A 2 6.19 -55.32 -59.48
CA MET A 2 5.89 -54.04 -58.79
C MET A 2 6.79 -53.92 -57.54
N PRO A 3 7.14 -52.71 -57.06
CA PRO A 3 6.34 -51.98 -56.05
C PRO A 3 6.27 -50.45 -56.31
N LEU A 4 5.17 -49.73 -56.07
CA LEU A 4 4.41 -49.38 -54.85
C LEU A 4 4.81 -47.98 -54.32
N ILE A 5 3.92 -47.02 -54.59
CA ILE A 5 3.91 -45.64 -54.09
C ILE A 5 3.58 -45.65 -52.60
N LEU A 6 4.39 -45.01 -51.76
CA LEU A 6 4.09 -44.77 -50.35
C LEU A 6 3.86 -43.28 -50.12
N LEU A 7 2.59 -42.89 -49.94
CA LEU A 7 2.18 -41.60 -49.39
C LEU A 7 2.64 -41.54 -47.92
N LEU A 8 3.51 -40.59 -47.59
CA LEU A 8 3.80 -40.18 -46.21
C LEU A 8 2.75 -39.16 -45.77
N LEU A 9 1.71 -39.64 -45.08
CA LEU A 9 0.86 -38.81 -44.22
C LEU A 9 1.66 -38.44 -42.97
N ILE A 10 2.12 -37.20 -42.88
CA ILE A 10 2.57 -36.61 -41.61
C ILE A 10 1.31 -36.06 -40.93
N CYS A 11 0.68 -36.90 -40.10
CA CYS A 11 -0.33 -36.45 -39.15
C CYS A 11 0.37 -35.64 -38.04
N ALA A 12 0.06 -34.35 -37.96
CA ALA A 12 0.26 -33.57 -36.75
C ALA A 12 -0.63 -34.16 -35.64
N ALA A 13 -0.06 -34.97 -34.75
CA ALA A 13 -0.74 -35.41 -33.55
C ALA A 13 -0.80 -34.24 -32.56
N ALA A 14 -1.85 -33.42 -32.66
CA ALA A 14 -2.38 -32.77 -31.47
C ALA A 14 -2.68 -33.91 -30.47
N ALA A 15 -2.21 -33.81 -29.23
CA ALA A 15 -2.52 -34.80 -28.21
C ALA A 15 -4.04 -34.95 -28.13
N ALA A 16 -4.56 -36.06 -28.65
CA ALA A 16 -5.99 -36.31 -28.67
C ALA A 16 -6.47 -36.39 -27.22
N GLN A 17 -7.54 -35.67 -26.94
CA GLN A 17 -8.14 -35.65 -25.62
C GLN A 17 -8.61 -37.07 -25.28
N GLU A 18 -7.98 -37.72 -24.30
CA GLU A 18 -8.38 -39.06 -23.89
C GLU A 18 -9.79 -38.97 -23.27
N ILE A 19 -10.77 -39.45 -24.03
CA ILE A 19 -12.17 -39.53 -23.62
C ILE A 19 -12.45 -40.99 -23.23
N PRO A 20 -12.70 -41.29 -21.94
CA PRO A 20 -13.04 -42.64 -21.52
C PRO A 20 -14.26 -43.16 -22.30
N ALA A 21 -14.27 -44.43 -22.70
CA ALA A 21 -15.40 -45.01 -23.45
C ALA A 21 -16.75 -44.81 -22.73
N VAL A 22 -16.74 -44.84 -21.40
CA VAL A 22 -17.91 -44.58 -20.55
C VAL A 22 -18.50 -43.17 -20.73
N TYR A 23 -17.69 -42.18 -21.13
CA TYR A 23 -18.13 -40.81 -21.38
C TYR A 23 -19.14 -40.72 -22.53
N GLY A 24 -18.85 -41.38 -23.66
CA GLY A 24 -19.72 -41.39 -24.82
C GLY A 24 -21.11 -41.96 -24.49
N LYS A 25 -21.15 -42.95 -23.58
CA LYS A 25 -22.39 -43.62 -23.20
C LYS A 25 -23.32 -42.77 -22.33
N TYR A 26 -22.77 -41.98 -21.41
CA TYR A 26 -23.57 -41.32 -20.37
C TYR A 26 -23.51 -39.79 -20.39
N CYS A 27 -22.45 -39.20 -20.94
CA CYS A 27 -22.18 -37.76 -20.81
C CYS A 27 -22.32 -36.99 -22.13
N ALA A 28 -21.92 -37.60 -23.25
CA ALA A 28 -21.82 -36.91 -24.54
C ALA A 28 -23.15 -36.31 -25.05
N ALA A 29 -24.29 -36.94 -24.75
CA ALA A 29 -25.60 -36.42 -25.19
C ALA A 29 -25.93 -35.02 -24.64
N CYS A 30 -25.36 -34.63 -23.49
CA CYS A 30 -25.52 -33.30 -22.90
C CYS A 30 -24.27 -32.43 -23.09
N HIS A 31 -23.08 -33.05 -23.10
CA HIS A 31 -21.81 -32.34 -23.07
C HIS A 31 -21.03 -32.37 -24.40
N ALA A 32 -21.61 -32.94 -25.45
CA ALA A 32 -21.02 -33.27 -26.75
C ALA A 32 -19.94 -34.37 -26.65
N ASP A 33 -19.70 -35.09 -27.75
CA ASP A 33 -18.62 -36.08 -27.82
C ASP A 33 -17.24 -35.44 -27.56
N SER A 34 -17.09 -34.18 -27.94
CA SER A 34 -15.88 -33.38 -27.72
C SER A 34 -15.75 -32.81 -26.31
N ALA A 35 -16.74 -33.04 -25.44
CA ALA A 35 -16.87 -32.41 -24.13
C ALA A 35 -16.97 -30.86 -24.15
N ALA A 36 -17.20 -30.26 -25.31
CA ALA A 36 -17.29 -28.80 -25.48
C ALA A 36 -18.64 -28.20 -25.05
N GLY A 37 -19.64 -29.03 -24.75
CA GLY A 37 -20.98 -28.61 -24.38
C GLY A 37 -21.96 -28.63 -25.55
N THR A 38 -23.24 -28.58 -25.22
CA THR A 38 -24.36 -28.47 -26.17
C THR A 38 -25.40 -27.49 -25.60
N ASP A 39 -26.49 -27.27 -26.33
CA ASP A 39 -27.64 -26.51 -25.80
C ASP A 39 -28.31 -27.20 -24.59
N ARG A 40 -28.01 -28.49 -24.35
CA ARG A 40 -28.55 -29.27 -23.22
C ARG A 40 -27.66 -29.29 -21.99
N GLY A 41 -26.38 -28.93 -22.12
CA GLY A 41 -25.42 -29.07 -21.03
C GLY A 41 -24.13 -28.27 -21.26
N PRO A 42 -23.52 -27.74 -20.19
CA PRO A 42 -22.33 -26.90 -20.32
C PRO A 42 -21.13 -27.69 -20.84
N GLY A 43 -20.13 -26.99 -21.39
CA GLY A 43 -18.84 -27.59 -21.67
C GLY A 43 -18.15 -28.10 -20.41
N LEU A 44 -17.43 -29.21 -20.53
CA LEU A 44 -16.63 -29.82 -19.46
C LEU A 44 -15.13 -29.58 -19.64
N ILE A 45 -14.71 -28.91 -20.71
CA ILE A 45 -13.32 -28.59 -21.04
C ILE A 45 -13.10 -27.09 -20.89
N ASP A 46 -11.91 -26.69 -20.46
CA ASP A 46 -11.57 -25.27 -20.21
C ASP A 46 -12.56 -24.56 -19.24
N THR A 47 -13.24 -25.36 -18.42
CA THR A 47 -14.27 -24.94 -17.46
C THR A 47 -13.62 -24.64 -16.12
N ARG A 48 -13.54 -23.34 -15.82
CA ARG A 48 -12.90 -22.84 -14.61
C ARG A 48 -13.45 -23.40 -13.30
N SER A 49 -14.77 -23.55 -13.19
CA SER A 49 -15.42 -24.10 -11.98
C SER A 49 -15.06 -25.57 -11.74
N LEU A 50 -14.65 -26.30 -12.78
CA LEU A 50 -14.14 -27.66 -12.68
C LEU A 50 -12.63 -27.67 -12.38
N ARG A 51 -11.88 -26.66 -12.84
CA ARG A 51 -10.44 -26.51 -12.54
C ARG A 51 -10.12 -26.40 -11.05
N SER A 52 -11.00 -25.79 -10.24
CA SER A 52 -10.78 -25.67 -8.80
C SER A 52 -11.28 -26.87 -7.98
N ARG A 53 -11.80 -27.92 -8.62
CA ARG A 53 -12.37 -29.08 -7.94
C ARG A 53 -11.39 -30.26 -7.94
N SER A 54 -11.34 -30.98 -6.82
CA SER A 54 -10.62 -32.25 -6.75
C SER A 54 -11.35 -33.34 -7.52
N GLU A 55 -10.64 -34.41 -7.90
CA GLU A 55 -11.26 -35.59 -8.52
C GLU A 55 -12.38 -36.15 -7.65
N THR A 56 -12.22 -36.18 -6.32
CA THR A 56 -13.26 -36.60 -5.37
C THR A 56 -14.51 -35.73 -5.44
N GLN A 57 -14.37 -34.41 -5.59
CA GLN A 57 -15.50 -33.50 -5.73
C GLN A 57 -16.21 -33.69 -7.07
N ILE A 58 -15.45 -33.82 -8.17
CA ILE A 58 -16.00 -34.09 -9.50
C ILE A 58 -16.75 -35.44 -9.51
N ARG A 59 -16.13 -36.47 -8.94
CA ARG A 59 -16.73 -37.79 -8.73
C ARG A 59 -18.05 -37.71 -7.96
N GLY A 60 -18.09 -36.94 -6.87
CA GLY A 60 -19.30 -36.70 -6.10
C GLY A 60 -20.41 -36.02 -6.90
N ILE A 61 -20.06 -35.10 -7.80
CA ILE A 61 -21.03 -34.45 -8.70
C ILE A 61 -21.59 -35.43 -9.71
N ILE A 62 -20.74 -36.27 -10.33
CA ILE A 62 -21.19 -37.27 -11.30
C ILE A 62 -22.12 -38.29 -10.62
N ARG A 63 -21.74 -38.76 -9.42
CA ARG A 63 -22.55 -39.73 -8.67
C ARG A 63 -23.91 -39.17 -8.23
N ASN A 64 -23.94 -37.93 -7.74
CA ASN A 64 -25.14 -37.37 -7.09
C ASN A 64 -25.96 -36.45 -7.99
N GLY A 65 -25.44 -36.06 -9.16
CA GLY A 65 -26.03 -35.03 -10.00
C GLY A 65 -25.90 -33.62 -9.41
N THR A 66 -26.59 -32.66 -10.01
CA THR A 66 -26.65 -31.28 -9.50
C THR A 66 -28.10 -30.78 -9.45
N ARG A 67 -28.37 -29.82 -8.55
CA ARG A 67 -29.66 -29.12 -8.49
C ARG A 67 -30.01 -28.34 -9.77
N GLY A 68 -29.04 -28.15 -10.67
CA GLY A 68 -29.17 -27.44 -11.94
C GLY A 68 -29.57 -28.31 -13.14
N GLY A 69 -30.01 -29.56 -12.91
CA GLY A 69 -30.56 -30.43 -13.97
C GLY A 69 -29.65 -31.54 -14.48
N MET A 70 -28.41 -31.67 -13.96
CA MET A 70 -27.57 -32.85 -14.25
C MET A 70 -28.05 -34.04 -13.40
N PRO A 71 -28.47 -35.17 -13.99
CA PRO A 71 -28.95 -36.33 -13.23
C PRO A 71 -27.80 -37.04 -12.49
N ALA A 72 -28.17 -37.86 -11.51
CA ALA A 72 -27.25 -38.75 -10.82
C ALA A 72 -26.91 -39.97 -11.69
N PHE A 73 -25.64 -40.35 -11.75
CA PHE A 73 -25.18 -41.53 -12.50
C PHE A 73 -24.65 -42.60 -11.54
N PRO A 74 -25.38 -43.71 -11.32
CA PRO A 74 -24.97 -44.80 -10.44
C PRO A 74 -23.98 -45.73 -11.17
N LEU A 75 -22.78 -45.23 -11.45
CA LEU A 75 -21.71 -45.96 -12.14
C LEU A 75 -20.80 -46.71 -11.15
N PRO A 76 -20.17 -47.82 -11.57
CA PRO A 76 -19.12 -48.47 -10.79
C PRO A 76 -18.00 -47.51 -10.39
N ASP A 77 -17.36 -47.73 -9.24
CA ASP A 77 -16.34 -46.82 -8.71
C ASP A 77 -15.21 -46.56 -9.72
N ALA A 78 -14.73 -47.59 -10.43
CA ALA A 78 -13.69 -47.45 -11.45
C ALA A 78 -14.11 -46.57 -12.64
N GLU A 79 -15.38 -46.63 -13.07
CA GLU A 79 -15.91 -45.79 -14.14
C GLU A 79 -16.08 -44.33 -13.68
N LEU A 80 -16.54 -44.13 -12.44
CA LEU A 80 -16.61 -42.80 -11.83
C LEU A 80 -15.23 -42.16 -11.70
N ASP A 81 -14.24 -42.93 -11.28
CA ASP A 81 -12.86 -42.46 -11.12
C ASP A 81 -12.25 -42.11 -12.48
N ALA A 82 -12.47 -42.94 -13.50
CA ALA A 82 -12.03 -42.67 -14.87
C ALA A 82 -12.65 -41.37 -15.43
N LEU A 83 -13.96 -41.16 -15.24
CA LEU A 83 -14.64 -39.93 -15.65
C LEU A 83 -14.15 -38.72 -14.87
N ALA A 84 -14.00 -38.83 -13.55
CA ALA A 84 -13.55 -37.73 -12.71
C ALA A 84 -12.12 -37.31 -13.06
N LYS A 85 -11.22 -38.27 -13.28
CA LYS A 85 -9.85 -38.05 -13.72
C LYS A 85 -9.78 -37.41 -15.11
N ALA A 86 -10.60 -37.87 -16.06
CA ALA A 86 -10.66 -37.29 -17.40
C ALA A 86 -11.18 -35.83 -17.35
N VAL A 87 -12.30 -35.58 -16.66
CA VAL A 87 -12.80 -34.21 -16.48
C VAL A 87 -11.77 -33.34 -15.76
N ARG A 88 -11.04 -33.86 -14.78
CA ARG A 88 -9.96 -33.11 -14.12
C ARG A 88 -8.83 -32.77 -15.10
N SER A 89 -8.36 -33.72 -15.90
CA SER A 89 -7.24 -33.52 -16.83
C SER A 89 -7.58 -32.51 -17.93
N TRP A 90 -8.82 -32.49 -18.41
CA TRP A 90 -9.31 -31.54 -19.41
C TRP A 90 -9.37 -30.09 -18.92
N ASN A 91 -9.29 -29.89 -17.61
CA ASN A 91 -9.33 -28.58 -16.97
C ASN A 91 -8.02 -28.23 -16.27
N ALA A 92 -7.01 -29.10 -16.36
CA ALA A 92 -5.70 -28.88 -15.77
C ALA A 92 -5.12 -27.54 -16.26
N SER A 93 -4.55 -26.78 -15.32
CA SER A 93 -3.85 -25.57 -15.67
C SER A 93 -2.60 -25.91 -16.50
N ALA A 94 -2.12 -24.98 -17.33
CA ALA A 94 -0.87 -25.18 -18.05
C ALA A 94 0.29 -25.44 -17.09
N PHE A 95 0.24 -24.85 -15.89
CA PHE A 95 1.19 -25.08 -14.80
C PHE A 95 1.22 -26.54 -14.34
N ASP A 96 0.06 -27.18 -14.19
CA ASP A 96 0.00 -28.59 -13.77
C ASP A 96 0.30 -29.55 -14.93
N ALA A 97 -0.02 -29.14 -16.17
CA ALA A 97 0.03 -30.00 -17.34
C ALA A 97 1.44 -30.27 -17.90
N HIS A 98 2.42 -29.39 -17.63
CA HIS A 98 3.81 -29.51 -18.09
C HIS A 98 3.93 -29.92 -19.58
N PRO A 99 3.38 -29.09 -20.50
CA PRO A 99 3.35 -29.43 -21.93
C PRO A 99 4.75 -29.63 -22.52
N PRO A 100 4.88 -30.44 -23.59
CA PRO A 100 6.16 -30.67 -24.25
C PRO A 100 6.70 -29.41 -24.94
N GLY A 101 8.02 -29.26 -24.96
CA GLY A 101 8.74 -28.14 -25.56
C GLY A 101 9.98 -27.76 -24.74
N ASP A 102 10.76 -26.79 -25.22
CA ASP A 102 11.90 -26.21 -24.52
C ASP A 102 11.52 -24.82 -23.91
N PRO A 103 11.34 -24.72 -22.58
CA PRO A 103 11.04 -23.44 -21.93
C PRO A 103 12.12 -22.37 -22.09
N ALA A 104 13.38 -22.74 -22.26
CA ALA A 104 14.47 -21.78 -22.45
C ALA A 104 14.41 -21.15 -23.85
N ALA A 105 14.19 -21.98 -24.88
CA ALA A 105 13.93 -21.49 -26.25
C ALA A 105 12.64 -20.64 -26.30
N GLY A 106 11.59 -21.09 -25.61
CA GLY A 106 10.33 -20.35 -25.47
C GLY A 106 10.48 -18.98 -24.83
N LYS A 107 11.34 -18.87 -23.81
CA LYS A 107 11.66 -17.59 -23.16
C LYS A 107 12.31 -16.61 -24.13
N VAL A 108 13.30 -17.07 -24.92
CA VAL A 108 13.96 -16.21 -25.93
C VAL A 108 12.95 -15.71 -26.97
N LEU A 109 12.03 -16.57 -27.41
CA LEU A 109 10.94 -16.18 -28.31
C LEU A 109 9.99 -15.15 -27.67
N PHE A 110 9.64 -15.35 -26.40
CA PHE A 110 8.82 -14.42 -25.64
C PHE A 110 9.47 -13.03 -25.53
N GLU A 111 10.76 -12.99 -25.18
CA GLU A 111 11.54 -11.75 -25.09
C GLU A 111 11.58 -11.00 -26.43
N LYS A 112 11.64 -11.75 -27.55
CA LYS A 112 11.68 -11.17 -28.90
C LYS A 112 10.32 -10.66 -29.40
N GLN A 113 9.24 -11.39 -29.16
CA GLN A 113 7.94 -11.13 -29.81
C GLN A 113 6.85 -10.58 -28.87
N CYS A 114 6.94 -10.85 -27.57
CA CYS A 114 5.85 -10.61 -26.62
C CYS A 114 6.18 -9.52 -25.58
N LEU A 115 7.44 -9.38 -25.19
CA LEU A 115 7.89 -8.53 -24.08
C LEU A 115 7.67 -7.02 -24.31
N THR A 116 7.57 -6.58 -25.58
CA THR A 116 7.24 -5.19 -25.94
C THR A 116 5.79 -4.81 -25.62
N CYS A 117 4.93 -5.80 -25.37
CA CYS A 117 3.54 -5.59 -24.99
C CYS A 117 3.23 -6.14 -23.60
N HIS A 118 3.71 -7.34 -23.27
CA HIS A 118 3.35 -8.05 -22.05
C HIS A 118 4.40 -7.90 -20.96
N MET A 119 3.93 -7.87 -19.71
CA MET A 119 4.77 -8.11 -18.55
C MET A 119 4.88 -9.61 -18.27
N ALA A 120 6.05 -10.06 -17.79
CA ALA A 120 6.24 -11.36 -17.19
C ALA A 120 7.37 -11.27 -16.15
N GLN A 121 7.10 -11.74 -14.93
CA GLN A 121 8.03 -11.74 -13.79
C GLN A 121 8.69 -10.36 -13.57
N GLY A 122 7.87 -9.30 -13.59
CA GLY A 122 8.31 -7.92 -13.38
C GLY A 122 9.11 -7.29 -14.53
N ARG A 123 9.15 -7.91 -15.70
CA ARG A 123 9.85 -7.41 -16.90
C ARG A 123 8.87 -7.20 -18.05
N GLY A 124 9.20 -6.30 -18.97
CA GLY A 124 8.42 -6.01 -20.17
C GLY A 124 7.59 -4.75 -20.08
N ALA A 125 6.63 -4.61 -21.00
CA ALA A 125 5.80 -3.42 -21.11
C ALA A 125 4.38 -3.65 -20.56
N SER A 126 3.70 -2.56 -20.23
CA SER A 126 2.34 -2.55 -19.67
C SER A 126 1.24 -2.29 -20.72
N ASN A 127 1.54 -2.55 -22.00
CA ASN A 127 0.59 -2.39 -23.12
C ASN A 127 -0.30 -3.63 -23.35
N GLY A 128 -0.03 -4.71 -22.63
CA GLY A 128 -0.80 -5.95 -22.60
C GLY A 128 -0.85 -6.52 -21.19
N PRO A 129 -1.68 -7.56 -20.96
CA PRO A 129 -1.81 -8.19 -19.65
C PRO A 129 -0.47 -8.69 -19.13
N ASP A 130 -0.29 -8.62 -17.81
CA ASP A 130 0.78 -9.33 -17.12
C ASP A 130 0.53 -10.83 -17.20
N LEU A 131 1.55 -11.57 -17.65
CA LEU A 131 1.51 -13.00 -17.88
C LEU A 131 2.25 -13.78 -16.79
N SER A 132 2.70 -13.12 -15.73
CA SER A 132 3.46 -13.72 -14.65
C SER A 132 2.78 -14.94 -14.02
N SER A 133 1.44 -14.97 -13.95
CA SER A 133 0.62 -16.06 -13.41
C SER A 133 -0.17 -16.84 -14.47
N ILE A 134 0.09 -16.62 -15.76
CA ILE A 134 -0.76 -17.11 -16.84
C ILE A 134 -0.91 -18.65 -16.85
N ALA A 135 0.13 -19.37 -16.41
CA ALA A 135 0.12 -20.82 -16.38
C ALA A 135 -0.94 -21.39 -15.43
N ARG A 136 -1.25 -20.68 -14.34
CA ARG A 136 -2.29 -21.07 -13.37
C ARG A 136 -3.68 -20.67 -13.84
N GLU A 137 -3.75 -19.69 -14.72
CA GLU A 137 -5.00 -19.10 -15.18
C GLU A 137 -5.57 -19.80 -16.41
N LEU A 138 -4.73 -20.34 -17.29
CA LEU A 138 -5.15 -20.92 -18.56
C LEU A 138 -4.72 -22.39 -18.68
N THR A 139 -5.50 -23.20 -19.42
CA THR A 139 -5.04 -24.52 -19.89
C THR A 139 -4.06 -24.39 -21.06
N VAL A 140 -3.38 -25.47 -21.42
CA VAL A 140 -2.48 -25.52 -22.59
C VAL A 140 -3.24 -25.20 -23.89
N ARG A 141 -4.41 -25.82 -24.08
CA ARG A 141 -5.29 -25.59 -25.23
C ARG A 141 -5.75 -24.12 -25.30
N GLU A 142 -6.07 -23.57 -24.15
CA GLU A 142 -6.45 -22.18 -23.98
C GLU A 142 -5.34 -21.18 -24.35
N LEU A 143 -4.07 -21.51 -24.05
CA LEU A 143 -2.90 -20.75 -24.50
C LEU A 143 -2.73 -20.84 -26.02
N GLU A 144 -2.80 -22.05 -26.58
CA GLU A 144 -2.64 -22.28 -28.03
C GLU A 144 -3.71 -21.53 -28.84
N GLN A 145 -4.98 -21.61 -28.43
CA GLN A 145 -6.07 -20.88 -29.07
C GLN A 145 -5.87 -19.36 -29.03
N THR A 146 -5.33 -18.84 -27.92
CA THR A 146 -5.08 -17.40 -27.77
C THR A 146 -3.95 -16.94 -28.70
N LEU A 147 -2.89 -17.75 -28.85
CA LEU A 147 -1.77 -17.45 -29.74
C LEU A 147 -2.18 -17.52 -31.23
N LEU A 148 -3.02 -18.50 -31.62
CA LEU A 148 -3.45 -18.68 -33.01
C LEU A 148 -4.57 -17.71 -33.42
N ASN A 149 -5.50 -17.44 -32.50
CA ASN A 149 -6.62 -16.54 -32.72
C ASN A 149 -6.85 -15.66 -31.47
N PRO A 150 -6.16 -14.51 -31.36
CA PRO A 150 -6.31 -13.60 -30.23
C PRO A 150 -7.74 -13.09 -30.02
N ASN A 151 -8.59 -13.09 -31.05
CA ASN A 151 -10.00 -12.70 -30.93
C ASN A 151 -10.85 -13.75 -30.17
N SER A 152 -10.38 -15.00 -30.05
CA SER A 152 -11.09 -16.10 -29.37
C SER A 152 -11.33 -15.85 -27.87
N ARG A 153 -10.59 -14.90 -27.29
CA ARG A 153 -10.66 -14.50 -25.88
C ARG A 153 -11.48 -13.25 -25.62
N LYS A 154 -11.87 -12.51 -26.67
CA LYS A 154 -12.55 -11.24 -26.52
C LYS A 154 -13.88 -11.42 -25.80
N GLY A 155 -14.13 -10.57 -24.78
CA GLY A 155 -15.37 -10.61 -24.00
C GLY A 155 -15.50 -11.80 -23.04
N LYS A 156 -14.51 -12.70 -22.95
CA LYS A 156 -14.47 -13.71 -21.88
C LYS A 156 -14.04 -13.03 -20.58
N ARG A 157 -14.89 -13.08 -19.54
CA ARG A 157 -14.59 -12.58 -18.19
C ARG A 157 -13.45 -13.40 -17.57
N ASN A 158 -12.20 -13.02 -17.81
CA ASN A 158 -11.04 -13.75 -17.27
C ASN A 158 -10.49 -13.03 -16.04
N GLY A 159 -10.73 -13.61 -14.86
CA GLY A 159 -10.11 -13.19 -13.60
C GLY A 159 -10.80 -13.78 -12.38
N ALA A 160 -10.07 -14.24 -11.36
CA ALA A 160 -10.67 -14.80 -10.12
C ALA A 160 -11.49 -13.75 -9.35
N ALA A 161 -11.23 -12.48 -9.67
CA ALA A 161 -11.82 -11.30 -9.08
C ALA A 161 -13.22 -10.94 -9.63
N CYS A 162 -13.76 -11.67 -10.62
CA CYS A 162 -15.00 -11.26 -11.31
C CYS A 162 -16.12 -12.32 -11.24
N PRO A 163 -16.81 -12.49 -10.10
CA PRO A 163 -18.03 -13.26 -10.03
C PRO A 163 -19.11 -12.70 -10.97
N GLY A 164 -20.10 -13.54 -11.35
CA GLY A 164 -21.16 -13.16 -12.29
C GLY A 164 -21.93 -11.88 -11.94
N TRP A 165 -21.95 -11.50 -10.65
CA TRP A 165 -22.61 -10.35 -10.06
C TRP A 165 -21.69 -9.13 -9.81
N ALA A 166 -20.37 -9.24 -9.99
CA ALA A 166 -19.43 -8.15 -9.74
C ALA A 166 -19.30 -7.22 -10.95
N PHE A 167 -19.19 -5.91 -10.68
CA PHE A 167 -18.77 -4.92 -11.66
C PHE A 167 -17.31 -5.18 -12.02
N CYS A 168 -17.04 -5.50 -13.29
CA CYS A 168 -15.69 -5.68 -13.80
C CYS A 168 -15.60 -4.88 -15.10
N PRO A 169 -14.52 -4.10 -15.32
CA PRO A 169 -14.34 -3.41 -16.58
C PRO A 169 -14.35 -4.44 -17.72
N ASP A 170 -15.20 -4.17 -18.72
CA ASP A 170 -15.39 -5.00 -19.91
C ASP A 170 -14.09 -5.08 -20.72
N ASP A 171 -13.22 -6.04 -20.40
CA ASP A 171 -11.94 -6.27 -21.09
C ASP A 171 -11.05 -5.01 -21.08
N PRO A 172 -10.19 -4.79 -20.05
CA PRO A 172 -9.35 -3.60 -19.92
C PRO A 172 -8.28 -3.46 -21.02
N TRP A 173 -8.22 -4.43 -21.94
CA TRP A 173 -7.37 -4.46 -23.13
C TRP A 173 -8.18 -4.31 -24.43
N GLY A 174 -9.48 -4.05 -24.33
CA GLY A 174 -10.35 -3.72 -25.45
C GLY A 174 -9.93 -2.40 -26.09
N VAL A 175 -9.70 -2.43 -27.41
CA VAL A 175 -9.35 -1.23 -28.16
C VAL A 175 -10.60 -0.39 -28.40
N VAL A 176 -10.46 0.90 -28.16
CA VAL A 176 -11.47 1.91 -28.45
C VAL A 176 -10.86 3.06 -29.25
N SER A 177 -11.70 3.67 -30.09
CA SER A 177 -11.45 4.97 -30.71
C SER A 177 -12.33 6.01 -30.01
N VAL A 178 -11.71 7.05 -29.46
CA VAL A 178 -12.35 8.15 -28.74
C VAL A 178 -12.29 9.41 -29.60
N GLN A 179 -13.45 9.93 -29.99
CA GLN A 179 -13.55 11.20 -30.68
C GLN A 179 -13.71 12.31 -29.64
N LEU A 180 -12.72 13.19 -29.54
CA LEU A 180 -12.76 14.36 -28.65
C LEU A 180 -13.61 15.48 -29.26
N LYS A 181 -14.23 16.29 -28.40
CA LYS A 181 -15.07 17.42 -28.85
C LYS A 181 -14.30 18.53 -29.56
N ASN A 182 -12.97 18.56 -29.40
CA ASN A 182 -12.10 19.47 -30.13
C ASN A 182 -11.72 18.97 -31.54
N GLY A 183 -12.28 17.83 -31.99
CA GLY A 183 -12.03 17.24 -33.30
C GLY A 183 -10.89 16.21 -33.34
N THR A 184 -10.08 16.09 -32.28
CA THR A 184 -9.01 15.08 -32.21
C THR A 184 -9.58 13.68 -31.99
N ALA A 185 -9.08 12.69 -32.73
CA ALA A 185 -9.36 11.27 -32.49
C ALA A 185 -8.17 10.61 -31.80
N LEU A 186 -8.42 9.89 -30.70
CA LEU A 186 -7.42 9.09 -30.00
C LEU A 186 -7.83 7.62 -30.02
N ARG A 187 -6.84 6.72 -30.09
CA ARG A 187 -7.06 5.28 -30.11
C ARG A 187 -6.20 4.60 -29.07
N GLY A 188 -6.75 3.62 -28.35
CA GLY A 188 -6.05 2.96 -27.25
C GLY A 188 -6.91 1.96 -26.50
N PHE A 189 -6.44 1.52 -25.34
CA PHE A 189 -7.12 0.59 -24.45
C PHE A 189 -8.04 1.33 -23.47
N ALA A 190 -9.30 0.92 -23.38
CA ALA A 190 -10.21 1.40 -22.35
C ALA A 190 -9.92 0.70 -21.01
N ARG A 191 -8.99 1.25 -20.22
CA ARG A 191 -8.58 0.68 -18.93
C ARG A 191 -9.74 0.61 -17.94
N SER A 192 -10.58 1.62 -17.99
CA SER A 192 -11.88 1.66 -17.33
C SER A 192 -12.80 2.59 -18.12
N GLN A 193 -14.09 2.28 -18.11
CA GLN A 193 -15.10 3.05 -18.83
C GLN A 193 -16.43 2.99 -18.08
N GLY A 194 -17.12 4.11 -18.00
CA GLY A 194 -18.53 4.17 -17.64
C GLY A 194 -19.35 4.98 -18.63
N PRO A 195 -20.62 5.24 -18.30
CA PRO A 195 -21.48 6.05 -19.15
C PRO A 195 -21.02 7.51 -19.32
N HIS A 196 -20.18 8.02 -18.41
CA HIS A 196 -19.84 9.43 -18.30
C HIS A 196 -18.34 9.74 -18.32
N ASP A 197 -17.49 8.74 -18.50
CA ASP A 197 -16.05 8.85 -18.40
C ASP A 197 -15.33 7.64 -18.99
N ILE A 198 -14.08 7.84 -19.39
CA ILE A 198 -13.20 6.82 -19.92
C ILE A 198 -11.74 7.10 -19.56
N GLN A 199 -11.06 6.06 -19.05
CA GLN A 199 -9.63 6.07 -18.80
C GLN A 199 -8.94 5.32 -19.94
N LEU A 200 -8.47 6.09 -20.91
CA LEU A 200 -7.88 5.62 -22.16
C LEU A 200 -6.36 5.55 -22.05
N GLN A 201 -5.76 4.37 -22.20
CA GLN A 201 -4.33 4.21 -22.43
C GLN A 201 -4.05 4.18 -23.93
N THR A 202 -3.42 5.21 -24.50
CA THR A 202 -2.95 5.16 -25.89
C THR A 202 -1.81 4.16 -26.04
N PHE A 203 -1.56 3.68 -27.27
CA PHE A 203 -0.56 2.63 -27.51
C PHE A 203 0.89 3.04 -27.21
N ASP A 204 1.16 4.35 -27.10
CA ASP A 204 2.43 4.88 -26.60
C ASP A 204 2.54 4.87 -25.05
N GLY A 205 1.53 4.32 -24.36
CA GLY A 205 1.50 4.14 -22.91
C GLY A 205 0.93 5.31 -22.12
N LYS A 206 0.53 6.41 -22.76
CA LYS A 206 -0.05 7.56 -22.05
C LYS A 206 -1.47 7.28 -21.61
N LEU A 207 -1.75 7.57 -20.34
CA LEU A 207 -3.09 7.48 -19.78
C LEU A 207 -3.80 8.83 -19.86
N HIS A 208 -4.99 8.82 -20.44
CA HIS A 208 -5.88 9.97 -20.54
C HIS A 208 -7.15 9.72 -19.74
N LEU A 209 -7.51 10.67 -18.88
CA LEU A 209 -8.63 10.59 -17.95
C LEU A 209 -9.75 11.52 -18.44
N PHE A 210 -10.62 11.01 -19.30
CA PHE A 210 -11.66 11.81 -19.95
C PHE A 210 -13.01 11.70 -19.23
N THR A 211 -13.69 12.83 -19.14
CA THR A 211 -15.10 12.90 -18.72
C THR A 211 -16.00 13.16 -19.93
N ALA A 212 -17.32 13.01 -19.80
CA ALA A 212 -18.29 13.24 -20.88
C ALA A 212 -18.26 14.67 -21.46
N THR A 213 -17.60 15.60 -20.77
CA THR A 213 -17.30 16.94 -21.27
C THR A 213 -16.26 16.93 -22.39
N ASP A 214 -15.37 15.93 -22.43
CA ASP A 214 -14.15 15.94 -23.24
C ASP A 214 -14.34 15.23 -24.59
N TYR A 215 -15.23 14.23 -24.66
CA TYR A 215 -15.46 13.40 -25.85
C TYR A 215 -16.89 13.44 -26.36
N SER A 216 -17.08 13.19 -27.66
CA SER A 216 -18.38 13.06 -28.32
C SER A 216 -18.80 11.60 -28.47
N THR A 217 -17.88 10.71 -28.83
CA THR A 217 -18.16 9.28 -29.07
C THR A 217 -16.99 8.41 -28.64
N VAL A 218 -17.32 7.19 -28.20
CA VAL A 218 -16.38 6.11 -27.94
C VAL A 218 -16.85 4.90 -28.75
N THR A 219 -16.01 4.41 -29.64
CA THR A 219 -16.31 3.26 -30.50
C THR A 219 -15.40 2.10 -30.14
N LYS A 220 -15.98 0.98 -29.69
CA LYS A 220 -15.23 -0.25 -29.40
C LYS A 220 -14.89 -0.98 -30.69
N GLU A 221 -13.64 -1.37 -30.86
CA GLU A 221 -13.19 -2.06 -32.05
C GLU A 221 -13.44 -3.57 -31.96
N ALA A 222 -13.65 -4.20 -33.12
CA ALA A 222 -13.95 -5.63 -33.22
C ALA A 222 -12.71 -6.51 -32.97
N ALA A 223 -11.54 -6.09 -33.45
CA ALA A 223 -10.32 -6.87 -33.41
C ALA A 223 -9.50 -6.65 -32.12
N SER A 224 -8.80 -7.69 -31.68
CA SER A 224 -7.74 -7.59 -30.68
C SER A 224 -6.56 -6.80 -31.22
N TYR A 225 -5.90 -6.04 -30.33
CA TYR A 225 -4.61 -5.41 -30.64
C TYR A 225 -3.46 -6.43 -30.68
N MET A 226 -3.58 -7.52 -29.92
CA MET A 226 -2.61 -8.60 -29.94
C MET A 226 -2.63 -9.29 -31.31
N PRO A 227 -1.52 -9.31 -32.06
CA PRO A 227 -1.44 -10.06 -33.30
C PRO A 227 -1.41 -11.56 -33.03
N ALA A 228 -1.84 -12.37 -34.01
CA ALA A 228 -1.61 -13.81 -33.94
C ALA A 228 -0.09 -14.09 -33.92
N PHE A 229 0.31 -15.11 -33.17
CA PHE A 229 1.70 -15.53 -33.04
C PHE A 229 2.27 -15.90 -34.41
N LYS A 230 3.50 -15.44 -34.67
CA LYS A 230 4.24 -15.74 -35.91
C LYS A 230 5.43 -16.63 -35.59
N GLY A 231 5.32 -17.90 -35.98
CA GLY A 231 6.37 -18.90 -35.82
C GLY A 231 5.91 -20.27 -36.29
N SER A 232 6.86 -21.21 -36.36
CA SER A 232 6.61 -22.62 -36.62
C SER A 232 5.86 -23.29 -35.46
N ASP A 233 5.33 -24.49 -35.69
CA ASP A 233 4.70 -25.28 -34.63
C ASP A 233 5.68 -25.64 -33.50
N ALA A 234 6.97 -25.80 -33.81
CA ALA A 234 8.01 -26.03 -32.80
C ALA A 234 8.19 -24.80 -31.91
N GLU A 235 8.35 -23.62 -32.50
CA GLU A 235 8.47 -22.36 -31.76
C GLU A 235 7.22 -22.07 -30.92
N ARG A 236 6.02 -22.39 -31.42
CA ARG A 236 4.78 -22.26 -30.65
C ARG A 236 4.76 -23.20 -29.43
N ARG A 237 5.19 -24.47 -29.60
CA ARG A 237 5.28 -25.42 -28.48
C ARG A 237 6.27 -24.94 -27.43
N ASP A 238 7.45 -24.47 -27.83
CA ASP A 238 8.47 -23.95 -26.91
C ASP A 238 7.95 -22.72 -26.15
N LEU A 239 7.27 -21.78 -26.85
CA LEU A 239 6.62 -20.63 -26.20
C LEU A 239 5.57 -21.07 -25.18
N ILE A 240 4.72 -22.05 -25.52
CA ILE A 240 3.72 -22.59 -24.59
C ILE A 240 4.40 -23.27 -23.38
N ALA A 241 5.50 -24.01 -23.61
CA ALA A 241 6.29 -24.60 -22.53
C ALA A 241 6.85 -23.52 -21.59
N TYR A 242 7.34 -22.39 -22.11
CA TYR A 242 7.75 -21.25 -21.29
C TYR A 242 6.56 -20.62 -20.52
N LEU A 243 5.45 -20.32 -21.20
CA LEU A 243 4.26 -19.76 -20.55
C LEU A 243 3.69 -20.70 -19.48
N SER A 244 3.89 -22.02 -19.61
CA SER A 244 3.46 -23.02 -18.63
C SER A 244 4.24 -23.00 -17.32
N VAL A 245 5.44 -22.40 -17.28
CA VAL A 245 6.22 -22.27 -16.03
C VAL A 245 5.96 -20.94 -15.30
N LEU A 246 5.17 -20.03 -15.90
CA LEU A 246 4.83 -18.73 -15.30
C LEU A 246 3.70 -18.87 -14.27
N GLY A 247 4.09 -19.25 -13.05
CA GLY A 247 3.19 -19.50 -11.92
C GLY A 247 2.98 -18.33 -10.95
N GLY A 248 3.56 -17.16 -11.21
CA GLY A 248 3.52 -15.96 -10.36
C GLY A 248 4.85 -15.21 -10.33
N VAL A 249 4.92 -14.19 -9.48
CA VAL A 249 6.17 -13.49 -9.13
C VAL A 249 6.66 -14.02 -7.79
N ASP A 250 7.84 -14.63 -7.78
CA ASP A 250 8.43 -15.20 -6.57
C ASP A 250 8.81 -14.14 -5.54
N VAL A 251 8.95 -14.57 -4.28
CA VAL A 251 9.50 -13.71 -3.22
C VAL A 251 11.02 -13.64 -3.37
N GLY A 252 11.53 -12.44 -3.55
CA GLY A 252 12.95 -12.16 -3.74
C GLY A 252 13.19 -10.99 -4.68
N PRO A 253 14.43 -10.50 -4.73
CA PRO A 253 14.81 -9.42 -5.64
C PRO A 253 14.88 -9.91 -7.09
N LEU A 254 14.63 -9.00 -8.04
CA LEU A 254 14.84 -9.26 -9.47
C LEU A 254 16.32 -9.21 -9.85
N SER A 255 16.73 -10.09 -10.76
CA SER A 255 18.06 -10.10 -11.37
C SER A 255 18.22 -8.98 -12.40
N ALA A 256 18.49 -7.76 -11.91
CA ALA A 256 18.69 -6.51 -12.65
C ALA A 256 17.44 -5.90 -13.30
N ALA A 257 17.33 -4.57 -13.19
CA ALA A 257 16.30 -3.74 -13.79
C ALA A 257 16.83 -2.31 -13.97
N PRO A 258 16.30 -1.53 -14.95
CA PRO A 258 16.72 -0.14 -15.15
C PRO A 258 16.51 0.70 -13.89
N THR A 259 17.46 1.59 -13.58
CA THR A 259 17.30 2.57 -12.51
C THR A 259 16.26 3.62 -12.90
N ALA A 260 15.66 4.26 -11.89
CA ALA A 260 14.73 5.36 -12.13
C ALA A 260 15.45 6.54 -12.81
N SER A 261 14.77 7.20 -13.74
CA SER A 261 15.31 8.40 -14.39
C SER A 261 15.38 9.58 -13.42
N ALA A 262 16.27 10.53 -13.68
CA ALA A 262 16.36 11.77 -12.88
C ALA A 262 15.02 12.52 -12.84
N ALA A 263 14.26 12.51 -13.94
CA ALA A 263 12.93 13.11 -14.00
C ALA A 263 11.92 12.41 -13.08
N ALA A 264 11.95 11.07 -13.00
CA ALA A 264 11.10 10.31 -12.10
C ALA A 264 11.46 10.56 -10.62
N ILE A 265 12.75 10.70 -10.30
CA ILE A 265 13.21 11.05 -8.95
C ILE A 265 12.76 12.48 -8.59
N ALA A 266 12.92 13.43 -9.52
CA ALA A 266 12.52 14.82 -9.30
C ALA A 266 11.00 14.95 -9.07
N SER A 267 10.17 14.14 -9.76
CA SER A 267 8.71 14.21 -9.61
C SER A 267 8.20 13.78 -8.22
N VAL A 268 9.02 13.08 -7.43
CA VAL A 268 8.69 12.70 -6.04
C VAL A 268 9.41 13.54 -4.99
N GLN A 269 10.62 14.03 -5.29
CA GLN A 269 11.36 14.89 -4.38
C GLN A 269 10.87 16.34 -4.37
N THR A 270 10.55 16.85 -5.56
CA THR A 270 10.04 18.20 -5.80
C THR A 270 8.84 18.13 -6.74
N PRO A 271 7.72 17.52 -6.31
CA PRO A 271 6.53 17.35 -7.14
C PRO A 271 5.99 18.68 -7.64
N LYS A 272 5.29 18.65 -8.78
CA LYS A 272 4.60 19.84 -9.29
C LYS A 272 3.53 20.27 -8.28
N PRO A 273 3.22 21.57 -8.15
CA PRO A 273 2.11 22.02 -7.31
C PRO A 273 0.82 21.26 -7.64
N GLY A 274 0.24 20.62 -6.63
CA GLY A 274 -0.98 19.81 -6.77
C GLY A 274 -0.77 18.33 -7.04
N GLU A 275 0.47 17.85 -7.12
CA GLU A 275 0.81 16.43 -6.98
C GLU A 275 1.11 16.08 -5.51
N TRP A 276 0.86 14.83 -5.14
CA TRP A 276 1.06 14.28 -3.80
C TRP A 276 1.58 12.83 -3.89
N PRO A 277 2.85 12.61 -4.27
CA PRO A 277 3.35 11.29 -4.68
C PRO A 277 3.76 10.33 -3.55
N GLY A 278 3.76 10.77 -2.29
CA GLY A 278 4.10 9.95 -1.14
C GLY A 278 3.26 10.29 0.08
N TYR A 279 3.41 9.52 1.17
CA TYR A 279 2.60 9.65 2.38
C TYR A 279 2.43 11.09 2.85
N HIS A 280 3.53 11.84 2.96
CA HIS A 280 3.49 13.23 3.42
C HIS A 280 3.31 14.29 2.32
N GLY A 281 3.21 13.88 1.06
CA GLY A 281 3.18 14.75 -0.12
C GLY A 281 4.58 15.22 -0.52
N LEU A 282 5.31 15.84 0.41
CA LEU A 282 6.71 16.23 0.24
C LEU A 282 7.63 15.40 1.15
N PRO A 283 8.87 15.12 0.73
CA PRO A 283 9.84 14.41 1.58
C PRO A 283 10.14 15.11 2.90
N SER A 284 9.94 16.44 2.98
CA SER A 284 10.10 17.22 4.21
C SER A 284 9.04 16.94 5.30
N ALA A 285 8.00 16.19 4.96
CA ALA A 285 6.87 15.88 5.84
C ALA A 285 6.03 17.07 6.35
N ASN A 286 6.24 18.28 5.84
CA ASN A 286 5.60 19.51 6.35
C ASN A 286 4.06 19.58 6.17
N ARG A 287 3.46 18.72 5.33
CA ARG A 287 2.01 18.68 5.07
C ARG A 287 1.40 20.08 4.85
N HIS A 288 2.16 20.94 4.17
CA HIS A 288 1.73 22.25 3.70
C HIS A 288 1.72 22.26 2.18
N SER A 289 0.58 22.63 1.60
CA SER A 289 0.42 22.74 0.16
C SER A 289 0.51 24.19 -0.31
N PRO A 290 1.24 24.49 -1.41
CA PRO A 290 1.29 25.83 -1.98
C PRO A 290 -0.02 26.23 -2.70
N LEU A 291 -1.00 25.34 -2.80
CA LEU A 291 -2.28 25.64 -3.46
C LEU A 291 -3.11 26.65 -2.65
N ALA A 292 -3.73 27.60 -3.35
CA ALA A 292 -4.52 28.67 -2.75
C ALA A 292 -5.87 28.94 -3.46
N GLN A 293 -6.28 28.06 -4.39
CA GLN A 293 -7.57 28.20 -5.08
C GLN A 293 -8.73 28.10 -4.08
N ILE A 294 -8.63 27.15 -3.14
CA ILE A 294 -9.46 27.09 -1.94
C ILE A 294 -8.78 27.92 -0.86
N ASN A 295 -9.45 28.94 -0.35
CA ASN A 295 -8.94 29.90 0.61
C ASN A 295 -10.02 30.38 1.59
N THR A 296 -9.64 31.19 2.57
CA THR A 296 -10.53 31.67 3.62
C THR A 296 -11.77 32.43 3.12
N ALA A 297 -11.72 33.04 1.93
CA ALA A 297 -12.84 33.77 1.35
C ALA A 297 -13.89 32.87 0.67
N ASN A 298 -13.51 31.65 0.27
CA ASN A 298 -14.38 30.78 -0.53
C ASN A 298 -14.56 29.36 0.02
N ALA A 299 -13.88 28.99 1.11
CA ALA A 299 -13.96 27.67 1.73
C ALA A 299 -15.38 27.24 2.10
N SER A 300 -16.26 28.19 2.45
CA SER A 300 -17.66 27.95 2.76
C SER A 300 -18.47 27.33 1.62
N ARG A 301 -17.95 27.37 0.38
CA ARG A 301 -18.59 26.81 -0.82
C ARG A 301 -18.09 25.42 -1.20
N LEU A 302 -17.21 24.80 -0.40
CA LEU A 302 -16.74 23.44 -0.67
C LEU A 302 -17.91 22.44 -0.65
N LYS A 303 -17.87 21.50 -1.59
CA LYS A 303 -18.87 20.44 -1.73
C LYS A 303 -18.20 19.08 -1.98
N PRO A 304 -18.85 17.96 -1.61
CA PRO A 304 -18.41 16.64 -2.02
C PRO A 304 -18.34 16.57 -3.56
N ALA A 305 -17.21 16.11 -4.08
CA ALA A 305 -16.99 15.88 -5.50
C ALA A 305 -17.33 14.42 -5.86
N TRP A 306 -16.79 13.47 -5.10
CA TRP A 306 -17.00 12.04 -5.27
C TRP A 306 -16.59 11.28 -4.00
N SER A 307 -16.99 10.01 -3.92
CA SER A 307 -16.60 9.08 -2.86
C SER A 307 -16.25 7.71 -3.41
N TYR A 308 -15.28 7.01 -2.82
CA TYR A 308 -14.90 5.63 -3.17
C TYR A 308 -14.78 4.76 -1.92
N THR A 309 -15.32 3.54 -1.93
CA THR A 309 -15.37 2.66 -0.75
C THR A 309 -14.39 1.50 -0.87
N LEU A 310 -13.58 1.28 0.16
CA LEU A 310 -12.69 0.12 0.31
C LEU A 310 -13.26 -0.88 1.34
N PRO A 311 -12.97 -2.18 1.23
CA PRO A 311 -13.50 -3.24 2.10
C PRO A 311 -12.79 -3.29 3.47
N HIS A 312 -12.59 -2.14 4.13
CA HIS A 312 -12.01 -2.06 5.46
C HIS A 312 -12.62 -0.88 6.25
N PRO A 313 -13.12 -1.08 7.49
CA PRO A 313 -13.90 -0.06 8.19
C PRO A 313 -13.05 1.06 8.82
N SER A 314 -11.73 0.92 8.85
CA SER A 314 -10.83 1.81 9.61
C SER A 314 -9.55 2.08 8.82
N LEU A 315 -9.64 2.91 7.77
CA LEU A 315 -8.51 3.23 6.91
C LEU A 315 -7.57 4.25 7.55
N GLN A 316 -6.25 4.00 7.47
CA GLN A 316 -5.20 4.97 7.88
C GLN A 316 -4.46 5.59 6.68
N THR A 317 -4.88 5.26 5.46
CA THR A 317 -4.24 5.66 4.21
C THR A 317 -4.25 7.18 4.04
N THR A 318 -3.13 7.76 3.59
CA THR A 318 -3.14 9.04 2.89
C THR A 318 -3.16 8.76 1.39
N PRO A 319 -4.20 9.17 0.64
CA PRO A 319 -4.21 9.02 -0.82
C PRO A 319 -3.01 9.70 -1.48
N LEU A 320 -2.49 9.10 -2.54
CA LEU A 320 -1.44 9.68 -3.38
C LEU A 320 -2.07 10.19 -4.66
N VAL A 321 -1.57 11.28 -5.24
CA VAL A 321 -2.02 11.76 -6.55
C VAL A 321 -0.82 12.15 -7.42
N ALA A 322 -0.74 11.60 -8.62
CA ALA A 322 0.21 12.03 -9.64
C ALA A 322 -0.39 11.80 -11.03
N ASP A 323 -0.11 12.71 -11.98
CA ASP A 323 -0.62 12.64 -13.35
C ASP A 323 -2.15 12.41 -13.46
N GLY A 324 -2.92 12.99 -12.53
CA GLY A 324 -4.38 12.85 -12.47
C GLY A 324 -4.88 11.50 -11.93
N VAL A 325 -4.01 10.55 -11.61
CA VAL A 325 -4.39 9.27 -10.99
C VAL A 325 -4.21 9.35 -9.48
N MET A 326 -5.22 8.93 -8.73
CA MET A 326 -5.16 8.75 -7.28
C MET A 326 -4.89 7.30 -6.90
N TYR A 327 -4.01 7.06 -5.94
CA TYR A 327 -3.77 5.73 -5.37
C TYR A 327 -4.22 5.69 -3.92
N VAL A 328 -5.02 4.69 -3.57
CA VAL A 328 -5.60 4.50 -2.25
C VAL A 328 -5.28 3.11 -1.74
N THR A 329 -5.06 2.96 -0.44
CA THR A 329 -4.64 1.69 0.15
C THR A 329 -5.59 1.22 1.24
N ALA A 330 -5.71 -0.09 1.35
CA ALA A 330 -6.28 -0.81 2.47
C ALA A 330 -5.33 -1.97 2.83
N PRO A 331 -5.58 -2.75 3.90
CA PRO A 331 -4.72 -3.88 4.24
C PRO A 331 -4.55 -4.85 3.07
N ASN A 332 -3.29 -5.03 2.63
CA ASN A 332 -2.90 -5.83 1.48
C ASN A 332 -3.65 -5.48 0.18
N GLN A 333 -3.99 -4.20 -0.01
CA GLN A 333 -4.71 -3.73 -1.19
C GLN A 333 -4.25 -2.34 -1.62
N VAL A 334 -4.11 -2.15 -2.92
CA VAL A 334 -3.85 -0.86 -3.57
C VAL A 334 -4.79 -0.72 -4.76
N CYS A 335 -5.57 0.36 -4.82
CA CYS A 335 -6.40 0.67 -5.98
C CYS A 335 -5.95 1.99 -6.61
N ALA A 336 -6.02 2.07 -7.95
CA ALA A 336 -5.81 3.29 -8.72
C ALA A 336 -7.15 3.84 -9.22
N LEU A 337 -7.37 5.13 -9.02
CA LEU A 337 -8.60 5.82 -9.33
C LEU A 337 -8.32 7.02 -10.24
N ASP A 338 -9.26 7.37 -11.11
CA ASP A 338 -9.31 8.72 -11.69
C ASP A 338 -9.53 9.73 -10.56
N SER A 339 -8.58 10.65 -10.34
CA SER A 339 -8.67 11.60 -9.23
C SER A 339 -9.77 12.66 -9.41
N ALA A 340 -10.33 12.82 -10.61
CA ALA A 340 -11.43 13.75 -10.87
C ALA A 340 -12.80 13.13 -10.58
N THR A 341 -12.96 11.81 -10.72
CA THR A 341 -14.28 11.15 -10.63
C THR A 341 -14.37 10.04 -9.59
N GLY A 342 -13.23 9.56 -9.06
CA GLY A 342 -13.17 8.40 -8.17
C GLY A 342 -13.35 7.06 -8.89
N ARG A 343 -13.38 7.03 -10.23
CA ARG A 343 -13.52 5.79 -11.00
C ARG A 343 -12.29 4.90 -10.85
N GLU A 344 -12.53 3.65 -10.46
CA GLU A 344 -11.47 2.63 -10.42
C GLU A 344 -10.93 2.31 -11.81
N ILE A 345 -9.61 2.38 -11.94
CA ILE A 345 -8.83 1.99 -13.12
C ILE A 345 -8.37 0.55 -12.96
N TRP A 346 -7.82 0.21 -11.79
CA TRP A 346 -7.45 -1.14 -11.41
C TRP A 346 -7.37 -1.24 -9.88
N CYS A 347 -7.48 -2.46 -9.34
CA CYS A 347 -7.17 -2.72 -7.95
C CYS A 347 -6.41 -4.04 -7.76
N TRP A 348 -5.28 -3.97 -7.06
CA TRP A 348 -4.46 -5.12 -6.66
C TRP A 348 -4.80 -5.50 -5.21
N ASN A 349 -4.92 -6.80 -4.93
CA ASN A 349 -5.07 -7.30 -3.57
C ASN A 349 -4.26 -8.58 -3.33
N ARG A 350 -3.96 -8.84 -2.06
CA ARG A 350 -3.39 -10.10 -1.57
C ARG A 350 -4.16 -10.54 -0.32
N THR A 351 -4.48 -11.83 -0.26
CA THR A 351 -5.15 -12.41 0.92
C THR A 351 -4.30 -12.19 2.16
N ARG A 352 -4.95 -11.76 3.25
CA ARG A 352 -4.30 -11.57 4.55
C ARG A 352 -3.93 -12.93 5.15
N ASN A 353 -2.75 -12.99 5.75
CA ASN A 353 -2.31 -14.16 6.50
C ASN A 353 -3.03 -14.26 7.86
N ASP A 354 -2.86 -15.40 8.53
CA ASP A 354 -3.33 -15.58 9.91
C ASP A 354 -2.74 -14.49 10.82
N ALA A 355 -3.63 -13.66 11.38
CA ALA A 355 -3.26 -12.52 12.22
C ALA A 355 -2.37 -12.91 13.41
N ARG A 356 -2.45 -14.16 13.89
CA ARG A 356 -1.61 -14.67 15.00
C ARG A 356 -0.12 -14.78 14.63
N LYS A 357 0.22 -14.69 13.34
CA LYS A 357 1.59 -14.73 12.83
C LYS A 357 2.17 -13.33 12.53
N ILE A 358 1.39 -12.28 12.78
CA ILE A 358 1.74 -10.90 12.49
C ILE A 358 1.81 -10.14 13.81
N SER A 359 2.83 -9.29 13.98
CA SER A 359 2.99 -8.49 15.19
C SER A 359 2.29 -7.13 15.12
N GLY A 360 1.86 -6.65 16.28
CA GLY A 360 1.29 -5.32 16.48
C GLY A 360 0.01 -5.04 15.67
N ASP A 361 -0.24 -3.75 15.43
CA ASP A 361 -1.45 -3.28 14.75
C ASP A 361 -1.54 -3.68 13.26
N ALA A 362 -0.46 -4.17 12.65
CA ALA A 362 -0.50 -4.75 11.32
C ALA A 362 -1.46 -5.96 11.27
N ALA A 363 -1.50 -6.77 12.34
CA ALA A 363 -2.42 -7.90 12.48
C ALA A 363 -3.90 -7.46 12.45
N LYS A 364 -4.19 -6.22 12.85
CA LYS A 364 -5.53 -5.60 12.81
C LYS A 364 -5.85 -4.93 11.47
N GLY A 365 -4.89 -4.85 10.54
CA GLY A 365 -5.04 -4.14 9.28
C GLY A 365 -4.69 -2.65 9.36
N ALA A 366 -3.79 -2.23 10.25
CA ALA A 366 -3.24 -0.88 10.14
C ALA A 366 -2.34 -0.77 8.91
N GLN A 367 -2.62 0.20 8.02
CA GLN A 367 -1.86 0.44 6.79
C GLN A 367 -1.94 1.92 6.43
N ARG A 368 -0.79 2.61 6.32
CA ARG A 368 -0.73 4.07 6.23
C ARG A 368 -0.57 4.64 4.82
N GLY A 369 -0.31 3.84 3.80
CA GLY A 369 -0.21 4.30 2.43
C GLY A 369 0.84 3.58 1.58
N ALA A 370 1.19 4.21 0.48
CA ALA A 370 2.19 3.75 -0.49
C ALA A 370 3.15 4.90 -0.85
N ALA A 371 4.07 4.66 -1.78
CA ALA A 371 4.86 5.70 -2.44
C ALA A 371 5.01 5.44 -3.94
N LEU A 372 5.21 6.50 -4.72
CA LEU A 372 5.42 6.44 -6.17
C LEU A 372 6.89 6.63 -6.55
N LEU A 373 7.33 5.98 -7.63
CA LEU A 373 8.53 6.38 -8.38
C LEU A 373 8.38 5.96 -9.84
N GLY A 374 8.32 6.94 -10.75
CA GLY A 374 8.16 6.66 -12.19
C GLY A 374 6.92 5.84 -12.49
N ASP A 375 7.12 4.64 -13.01
CA ASP A 375 6.09 3.68 -13.41
C ASP A 375 5.72 2.69 -12.30
N ARG A 376 6.13 2.93 -11.04
CA ARG A 376 5.96 2.01 -9.93
C ARG A 376 5.26 2.61 -8.72
N ILE A 377 4.62 1.72 -7.97
CA ILE A 377 4.04 1.97 -6.65
C ILE A 377 4.67 1.00 -5.66
N PHE A 378 5.09 1.48 -4.51
CA PHE A 378 5.65 0.67 -3.42
C PHE A 378 4.74 0.65 -2.22
N PHE A 379 4.51 -0.53 -1.68
CA PHE A 379 3.57 -0.78 -0.61
C PHE A 379 4.13 -1.84 0.33
N ALA A 380 3.87 -1.69 1.64
CA ALA A 380 4.19 -2.72 2.63
C ALA A 380 2.92 -3.47 3.04
N THR A 381 2.96 -4.80 2.98
CA THR A 381 1.89 -5.69 3.43
C THR A 381 1.91 -5.86 4.94
N ASP A 382 0.78 -6.33 5.50
CA ASP A 382 0.66 -6.58 6.94
C ASP A 382 1.68 -7.59 7.46
N ASP A 383 2.05 -8.58 6.66
CA ASP A 383 3.05 -9.61 6.92
C ASP A 383 4.49 -9.22 6.51
N ALA A 384 4.80 -7.92 6.54
CA ALA A 384 6.15 -7.38 6.35
C ALA A 384 6.83 -7.75 5.01
N HIS A 385 6.05 -7.85 3.92
CA HIS A 385 6.60 -7.79 2.56
C HIS A 385 6.57 -6.35 2.06
N VAL A 386 7.58 -5.97 1.29
CA VAL A 386 7.50 -4.80 0.40
C VAL A 386 7.22 -5.31 -0.99
N VAL A 387 6.20 -4.74 -1.63
CA VAL A 387 5.82 -5.05 -3.01
C VAL A 387 6.00 -3.81 -3.87
N ALA A 388 6.44 -4.04 -5.11
CA ALA A 388 6.39 -3.05 -6.17
C ALA A 388 5.33 -3.46 -7.20
N LEU A 389 4.43 -2.54 -7.54
CA LEU A 389 3.40 -2.72 -8.55
C LEU A 389 3.66 -1.79 -9.72
N ASN A 390 3.33 -2.22 -10.94
CA ASN A 390 3.27 -1.33 -12.09
C ASN A 390 2.13 -0.33 -11.88
N ARG A 391 2.44 0.95 -12.03
CA ARG A 391 1.54 2.07 -11.73
C ARG A 391 0.33 2.15 -12.67
N LEU A 392 0.47 1.67 -13.90
CA LEU A 392 -0.57 1.73 -14.94
C LEU A 392 -1.53 0.53 -14.88
N THR A 393 -1.03 -0.64 -14.47
CA THR A 393 -1.79 -1.90 -14.56
C THR A 393 -2.07 -2.56 -13.21
N GLY A 394 -1.34 -2.21 -12.16
CA GLY A 394 -1.37 -2.90 -10.87
C GLY A 394 -0.64 -4.24 -10.86
N ALA A 395 0.06 -4.61 -11.95
CA ALA A 395 0.80 -5.85 -12.05
C ALA A 395 1.94 -5.91 -11.02
N LEU A 396 2.12 -7.07 -10.37
CA LEU A 396 3.20 -7.26 -9.41
C LEU A 396 4.55 -7.31 -10.16
N VAL A 397 5.48 -6.44 -9.75
CA VAL A 397 6.82 -6.35 -10.34
C VAL A 397 7.80 -7.20 -9.55
N TRP A 398 7.89 -6.95 -8.24
CA TRP A 398 8.70 -7.71 -7.30
C TRP A 398 8.09 -7.66 -5.91
N GLN A 399 8.45 -8.63 -5.07
CA GLN A 399 8.09 -8.63 -3.66
C GLN A 399 9.24 -9.19 -2.82
N VAL A 400 9.52 -8.57 -1.68
CA VAL A 400 10.61 -8.98 -0.78
C VAL A 400 10.08 -9.08 0.64
N PHE A 401 10.32 -10.20 1.29
CA PHE A 401 10.07 -10.38 2.71
C PHE A 401 11.21 -9.75 3.52
N LEU A 402 10.90 -8.80 4.39
CA LEU A 402 11.91 -8.00 5.10
C LEU A 402 12.65 -8.73 6.24
N PRO A 403 12.03 -9.63 7.01
CA PRO A 403 12.70 -10.38 8.09
C PRO A 403 13.58 -11.52 7.53
N THR A 404 14.74 -11.18 6.97
CA THR A 404 15.66 -12.16 6.36
C THR A 404 16.62 -12.81 7.37
N ASP A 405 16.85 -12.17 8.52
CA ASP A 405 17.88 -12.56 9.49
C ASP A 405 17.43 -12.49 10.97
N THR A 406 16.11 -12.50 11.20
CA THR A 406 15.52 -12.31 12.53
C THR A 406 14.42 -13.32 12.82
N VAL A 407 14.43 -13.89 14.03
CA VAL A 407 13.34 -14.72 14.55
C VAL A 407 12.27 -13.82 15.16
N GLY A 408 10.99 -14.12 14.92
CA GLY A 408 9.85 -13.39 15.49
C GLY A 408 8.71 -13.20 14.49
N ALA A 409 7.53 -12.84 15.00
CA ALA A 409 6.44 -12.33 14.16
C ALA A 409 6.72 -10.86 13.84
N TYR A 410 6.70 -10.50 12.56
CA TYR A 410 6.90 -9.13 12.12
C TYR A 410 5.66 -8.64 11.38
N GLY A 411 5.33 -7.37 11.58
CA GLY A 411 4.33 -6.67 10.80
C GLY A 411 4.89 -5.42 10.15
N SER A 412 4.20 -4.87 9.17
CA SER A 412 4.50 -3.53 8.67
C SER A 412 3.22 -2.72 8.52
N THR A 413 3.30 -1.44 8.89
CA THR A 413 2.17 -0.50 8.87
C THR A 413 2.55 0.82 8.20
N ALA A 414 3.85 1.11 8.03
CA ALA A 414 4.37 2.33 7.42
C ALA A 414 4.10 2.35 5.92
N ALA A 415 3.87 3.54 5.38
CA ALA A 415 4.04 3.76 3.95
C ALA A 415 5.55 3.84 3.64
N PRO A 416 6.06 3.22 2.57
CA PRO A 416 7.45 3.42 2.16
C PRO A 416 7.76 4.88 1.84
N LEU A 417 9.03 5.27 1.96
CA LEU A 417 9.58 6.56 1.54
C LEU A 417 10.51 6.35 0.34
N VAL A 418 10.32 7.10 -0.74
CA VAL A 418 11.24 7.07 -1.88
C VAL A 418 12.35 8.10 -1.70
N VAL A 419 13.60 7.65 -1.84
CA VAL A 419 14.81 8.47 -1.67
C VAL A 419 15.77 8.17 -2.81
N GLY A 420 15.82 9.06 -3.81
CA GLY A 420 16.57 8.79 -5.03
C GLY A 420 15.99 7.57 -5.76
N ASP A 421 16.82 6.57 -6.03
CA ASP A 421 16.43 5.29 -6.61
C ASP A 421 16.13 4.21 -5.54
N LEU A 422 16.02 4.59 -4.28
CA LEU A 422 15.75 3.71 -3.14
C LEU A 422 14.32 3.82 -2.65
N VAL A 423 13.83 2.72 -2.09
CA VAL A 423 12.58 2.62 -1.34
C VAL A 423 12.94 2.23 0.09
N VAL A 424 12.67 3.13 1.03
CA VAL A 424 13.05 3.01 2.43
C VAL A 424 11.81 2.75 3.29
N THR A 425 11.86 1.75 4.16
CA THR A 425 10.75 1.44 5.06
C THR A 425 11.24 0.80 6.37
N GLY A 426 10.31 0.61 7.30
CA GLY A 426 10.53 0.00 8.60
C GLY A 426 9.55 -1.11 8.94
N ILE A 427 9.57 -1.53 10.20
CA ILE A 427 8.79 -2.62 10.77
C ILE A 427 7.93 -2.13 11.93
N ALA A 428 6.85 -2.85 12.23
CA ALA A 428 5.96 -2.63 13.37
C ALA A 428 6.00 -3.80 14.34
N GLY A 429 5.50 -3.56 15.57
CA GLY A 429 5.36 -4.58 16.60
C GLY A 429 6.28 -4.41 17.82
N GLY A 430 6.64 -3.17 18.19
CA GLY A 430 7.50 -2.87 19.34
C GLY A 430 7.00 -3.46 20.67
N ASP A 431 5.69 -3.72 20.77
CA ASP A 431 5.02 -4.29 21.95
C ASP A 431 5.15 -5.82 22.03
N SER A 432 6.11 -6.40 21.30
CA SER A 432 6.38 -7.83 21.22
C SER A 432 7.88 -8.05 21.08
N PRO A 433 8.39 -9.25 21.44
CA PRO A 433 9.82 -9.53 21.39
C PRO A 433 10.30 -9.57 19.93
N LEU A 434 10.78 -8.42 19.44
CA LEU A 434 11.36 -8.24 18.12
C LEU A 434 12.54 -7.27 18.17
N LEU A 435 13.27 -7.19 17.05
CA LEU A 435 14.33 -6.20 16.85
C LEU A 435 13.96 -5.28 15.69
N GLY A 436 13.79 -4.00 15.98
CA GLY A 436 13.45 -3.00 14.97
C GLY A 436 14.59 -2.74 13.99
N PHE A 437 14.22 -2.35 12.77
CA PHE A 437 15.17 -1.99 11.73
C PHE A 437 14.56 -1.04 10.69
N ILE A 438 15.42 -0.35 9.96
CA ILE A 438 15.11 0.42 8.76
C ILE A 438 15.86 -0.23 7.61
N VAL A 439 15.20 -0.39 6.47
CA VAL A 439 15.80 -1.02 5.29
C VAL A 439 15.62 -0.11 4.08
N ALA A 440 16.64 -0.06 3.23
CA ALA A 440 16.55 0.55 1.90
C ALA A 440 16.70 -0.52 0.82
N LEU A 441 15.73 -0.56 -0.09
CA LEU A 441 15.71 -1.46 -1.23
C LEU A 441 15.91 -0.66 -2.52
N LYS A 442 16.60 -1.21 -3.52
CA LYS A 442 16.59 -0.63 -4.87
C LYS A 442 15.17 -0.65 -5.41
N ALA A 443 14.64 0.49 -5.83
CA ALA A 443 13.29 0.60 -6.39
C ALA A 443 13.07 -0.30 -7.62
N SER A 444 14.13 -0.52 -8.39
CA SER A 444 14.09 -1.29 -9.64
C SER A 444 14.02 -2.81 -9.41
N THR A 445 14.65 -3.33 -8.36
CA THR A 445 14.81 -4.78 -8.17
C THR A 445 14.30 -5.32 -6.84
N GLY A 446 14.12 -4.48 -5.82
CA GLY A 446 13.86 -4.92 -4.44
C GLY A 446 15.12 -5.39 -3.70
N GLU A 447 16.31 -5.30 -4.31
CA GLU A 447 17.58 -5.68 -3.67
C GLU A 447 17.86 -4.78 -2.46
N GLU A 448 18.16 -5.39 -1.31
CA GLU A 448 18.55 -4.67 -0.10
C GLU A 448 19.92 -3.99 -0.29
N VAL A 449 19.96 -2.66 -0.15
CA VAL A 449 21.17 -1.85 -0.25
C VAL A 449 21.83 -1.67 1.11
N TRP A 450 21.03 -1.36 2.12
CA TRP A 450 21.49 -1.24 3.50
C TRP A 450 20.35 -1.51 4.47
N ARG A 451 20.74 -1.85 5.70
CA ARG A 451 19.86 -2.02 6.85
C ARG A 451 20.48 -1.41 8.09
N PHE A 452 19.68 -0.63 8.81
CA PHE A 452 20.02 -0.09 10.11
C PHE A 452 19.20 -0.78 11.19
N ARG A 453 19.83 -1.49 12.13
CA ARG A 453 19.14 -2.07 13.30
C ARG A 453 19.04 -1.00 14.39
N THR A 454 17.85 -0.82 14.94
CA THR A 454 17.61 0.19 15.98
C THR A 454 18.11 -0.25 17.35
N ILE A 455 18.25 -1.57 17.54
CA ILE A 455 18.83 -2.17 18.74
C ILE A 455 20.22 -2.71 18.40
N PRO A 456 21.29 -2.24 19.06
CA PRO A 456 22.65 -2.73 18.85
C PRO A 456 22.81 -4.15 19.41
N ARG A 457 23.69 -4.95 18.80
CA ARG A 457 24.11 -6.23 19.38
C ARG A 457 25.13 -6.01 20.49
N ARG A 458 25.27 -6.97 21.40
CA ARG A 458 26.33 -6.90 22.43
C ARG A 458 27.70 -6.73 21.79
N GLY A 459 28.46 -5.76 22.28
CA GLY A 459 29.78 -5.39 21.75
C GLY A 459 29.75 -4.35 20.63
N GLU A 460 28.58 -4.03 20.07
CA GLU A 460 28.42 -2.89 19.15
C GLU A 460 28.30 -1.57 19.93
N LYS A 461 28.58 -0.45 19.25
CA LYS A 461 28.43 0.89 19.82
C LYS A 461 26.98 1.12 20.28
N ALA A 462 26.81 1.75 21.44
CA ALA A 462 25.56 1.99 22.14
C ALA A 462 24.95 0.77 22.86
N ALA A 463 25.52 -0.44 22.70
CA ALA A 463 25.09 -1.60 23.48
C ALA A 463 25.37 -1.44 24.98
N GLU A 464 26.34 -0.60 25.36
CA GLU A 464 26.62 -0.22 26.74
C GLU A 464 25.46 0.51 27.43
N THR A 465 24.50 1.02 26.65
CA THR A 465 23.28 1.65 27.18
C THR A 465 22.17 0.65 27.54
N TRP A 466 22.42 -0.64 27.32
CA TRP A 466 21.52 -1.74 27.66
C TRP A 466 22.15 -2.65 28.70
N GLY A 467 21.77 -2.47 29.96
CA GLY A 467 22.01 -3.39 31.05
C GLY A 467 20.97 -4.51 31.06
N GLY A 468 21.38 -5.74 31.37
CA GLY A 468 20.46 -6.89 31.41
C GLY A 468 20.30 -7.58 30.06
N LYS A 469 19.33 -8.51 29.97
CA LYS A 469 19.20 -9.48 28.87
C LYS A 469 18.26 -9.04 27.74
N ASP A 470 17.41 -8.05 27.97
CA ASP A 470 16.33 -7.72 27.04
C ASP A 470 16.80 -7.04 25.75
N ILE A 471 18.09 -6.64 25.65
CA ILE A 471 18.72 -6.17 24.40
C ILE A 471 18.51 -7.15 23.23
N GLU A 472 18.37 -8.46 23.51
CA GLU A 472 18.18 -9.50 22.49
C GLU A 472 16.81 -9.41 21.79
N HIS A 473 15.84 -8.70 22.40
CA HIS A 473 14.49 -8.51 21.90
C HIS A 473 14.00 -7.08 22.15
N GLY A 474 14.90 -6.09 22.11
CA GLY A 474 14.70 -4.76 22.69
C GLY A 474 13.67 -3.84 22.03
N GLY A 475 12.85 -4.32 21.09
CA GLY A 475 11.80 -3.52 20.46
C GLY A 475 12.38 -2.53 19.44
N GLY A 476 12.09 -1.23 19.62
CA GLY A 476 12.62 -0.16 18.77
C GLY A 476 12.05 -0.16 17.36
N ALA A 477 10.76 -0.48 17.22
CA ALA A 477 10.06 -0.53 15.93
C ALA A 477 10.07 0.82 15.20
N THR A 478 9.86 0.81 13.89
CA THR A 478 10.14 1.93 12.97
C THR A 478 8.92 2.23 12.11
N TRP A 479 7.75 2.22 12.74
CA TRP A 479 6.47 1.96 12.10
C TRP A 479 5.80 3.18 11.44
N LEU A 480 6.38 4.39 11.55
CA LEU A 480 5.94 5.57 10.80
C LEU A 480 6.97 5.96 9.74
N THR A 481 6.48 6.40 8.59
CA THR A 481 7.28 6.93 7.47
C THR A 481 8.11 8.13 7.90
N GLY A 482 9.43 8.06 7.71
CA GLY A 482 10.36 9.16 7.98
C GLY A 482 10.24 10.35 7.01
N SER A 483 11.17 11.28 7.13
CA SER A 483 11.35 12.43 6.24
C SER A 483 12.75 12.44 5.61
N PHE A 484 12.95 13.23 4.56
CA PHE A 484 14.20 13.29 3.81
C PHE A 484 14.55 14.72 3.41
N ASP A 485 15.81 15.11 3.63
CA ASP A 485 16.40 16.35 3.13
C ASP A 485 17.34 16.05 1.95
N PRO A 486 16.93 16.35 0.71
CA PRO A 486 17.73 16.11 -0.48
C PRO A 486 19.02 16.94 -0.54
N GLN A 487 19.09 18.07 0.17
CA GLN A 487 20.29 18.94 0.15
C GLN A 487 21.45 18.36 0.95
N THR A 488 21.15 17.55 1.97
CA THR A 488 22.16 16.93 2.85
C THR A 488 22.26 15.42 2.66
N ASP A 489 21.45 14.84 1.75
CA ASP A 489 21.32 13.40 1.52
C ASP A 489 21.06 12.64 2.84
N THR A 490 20.12 13.17 3.64
CA THR A 490 19.83 12.69 5.00
C THR A 490 18.38 12.27 5.14
N ILE A 491 18.18 11.02 5.57
CA ILE A 491 16.89 10.49 6.01
C ILE A 491 16.77 10.71 7.51
N TYR A 492 15.63 11.22 7.95
CA TYR A 492 15.28 11.28 9.36
C TYR A 492 14.19 10.25 9.63
N TRP A 493 14.49 9.29 10.50
CA TRP A 493 13.56 8.20 10.79
C TRP A 493 13.31 8.10 12.29
N PRO A 494 12.05 8.02 12.75
CA PRO A 494 11.76 7.90 14.15
C PRO A 494 11.72 6.44 14.61
N THR A 495 12.10 6.19 15.86
CA THR A 495 12.11 4.86 16.47
C THR A 495 11.18 4.78 17.67
N GLY A 496 10.65 3.58 17.87
CA GLY A 496 9.66 3.28 18.89
C GLY A 496 10.24 2.92 20.24
N ASN A 497 9.32 2.52 21.11
CA ASN A 497 9.54 2.07 22.48
C ASN A 497 10.58 0.95 22.58
N PRO A 498 11.33 0.87 23.70
CA PRO A 498 12.04 -0.35 24.05
C PRO A 498 11.04 -1.46 24.40
N TYR A 499 11.41 -2.71 24.15
CA TYR A 499 10.69 -3.86 24.70
C TYR A 499 11.48 -4.46 25.87
N PRO A 500 10.82 -4.80 26.98
CA PRO A 500 9.39 -4.59 27.23
C PRO A 500 9.01 -3.12 27.47
N ASP A 501 7.84 -2.69 27.01
CA ASP A 501 7.41 -1.28 26.91
C ASP A 501 7.29 -0.53 28.24
N THR A 502 6.85 -1.23 29.28
CA THR A 502 6.44 -0.64 30.56
C THR A 502 7.23 -1.15 31.77
N ASP A 503 8.05 -2.18 31.58
CA ASP A 503 8.98 -2.68 32.58
C ASP A 503 10.44 -2.58 32.10
N GLY A 504 11.22 -1.74 32.78
CA GLY A 504 12.63 -1.50 32.50
C GLY A 504 13.61 -2.37 33.29
N THR A 505 13.13 -3.27 34.15
CA THR A 505 13.97 -3.97 35.15
C THR A 505 15.14 -4.75 34.53
N ASN A 506 14.94 -5.40 33.39
CA ASN A 506 15.95 -6.20 32.68
C ASN A 506 16.59 -5.50 31.47
N ARG A 507 16.36 -4.18 31.36
CA ARG A 507 16.91 -3.27 30.34
C ARG A 507 17.36 -1.94 30.94
N ALA A 508 18.11 -1.97 32.04
CA ALA A 508 18.60 -0.74 32.69
C ALA A 508 19.47 0.11 31.72
N GLY A 509 19.43 1.43 31.85
CA GLY A 509 20.18 2.34 30.98
C GLY A 509 19.32 2.98 29.88
N ASP A 510 19.93 3.84 29.07
CA ASP A 510 19.21 4.70 28.12
C ASP A 510 18.47 3.94 27.01
N ASN A 511 18.84 2.68 26.73
CA ASN A 511 18.20 1.83 25.72
C ASN A 511 18.32 2.36 24.28
N LEU A 512 19.49 2.85 23.87
CA LEU A 512 19.67 3.38 22.52
C LEU A 512 19.61 2.27 21.46
N TYR A 513 18.90 2.45 20.34
CA TYR A 513 18.35 3.69 19.81
C TYR A 513 16.81 3.72 19.82
N THR A 514 16.19 3.38 20.96
CA THR A 514 14.73 3.49 21.14
C THR A 514 14.32 4.93 21.43
N ASN A 515 13.08 5.29 21.08
CA ASN A 515 12.51 6.63 21.28
C ASN A 515 13.40 7.76 20.76
N CYS A 516 13.97 7.56 19.57
CA CYS A 516 14.89 8.48 18.92
C CYS A 516 14.29 9.05 17.63
N VAL A 517 14.87 10.15 17.18
CA VAL A 517 15.04 10.42 15.75
C VAL A 517 16.46 10.05 15.35
N LEU A 518 16.58 9.33 14.24
CA LEU A 518 17.84 8.95 13.62
C LEU A 518 18.06 9.74 12.34
N ALA A 519 19.19 10.41 12.21
CA ALA A 519 19.64 10.98 10.95
C ALA A 519 20.60 10.00 10.26
N LEU A 520 20.16 9.42 9.16
CA LEU A 520 20.89 8.42 8.39
C LEU A 520 21.36 9.00 7.05
N ASP A 521 22.56 8.66 6.65
CA ASP A 521 22.99 8.84 5.26
C ASP A 521 22.11 8.02 4.32
N ALA A 522 21.50 8.67 3.34
CA ALA A 522 20.48 8.04 2.50
C ALA A 522 21.01 6.86 1.67
N LYS A 523 22.27 6.94 1.23
CA LYS A 523 22.89 5.94 0.35
C LYS A 523 23.46 4.75 1.12
N THR A 524 23.97 4.99 2.33
CA THR A 524 24.73 3.98 3.09
C THR A 524 24.04 3.50 4.35
N GLY A 525 23.00 4.18 4.82
CA GLY A 525 22.33 3.88 6.09
C GLY A 525 23.18 4.20 7.32
N LYS A 526 24.35 4.84 7.16
CA LYS A 526 25.22 5.19 8.28
C LYS A 526 24.59 6.29 9.14
N LEU A 527 24.61 6.09 10.45
CA LEU A 527 24.13 7.08 11.42
C LEU A 527 25.03 8.32 11.40
N LYS A 528 24.45 9.47 11.08
CA LYS A 528 25.08 10.80 11.18
C LYS A 528 24.97 11.34 12.59
N TRP A 529 23.75 11.37 13.14
CA TRP A 529 23.46 11.77 14.51
C TRP A 529 22.13 11.14 14.97
N HIS A 530 21.88 11.13 16.28
CA HIS A 530 20.58 10.77 16.86
C HIS A 530 20.20 11.77 17.96
N PHE A 531 18.91 11.89 18.22
CA PHE A 531 18.38 12.59 19.40
C PHE A 531 17.36 11.67 20.08
N GLN A 532 17.56 11.36 21.36
CA GLN A 532 16.67 10.50 22.13
C GLN A 532 15.69 11.33 22.97
N PHE A 533 14.40 11.18 22.70
CA PHE A 533 13.34 11.95 23.34
C PHE A 533 12.97 11.41 24.72
N THR A 534 12.98 10.09 24.90
CA THR A 534 12.58 9.44 26.16
C THR A 534 13.58 8.33 26.51
N PRO A 535 14.72 8.66 27.14
CA PRO A 535 15.70 7.68 27.59
C PRO A 535 15.12 6.77 28.68
N HIS A 536 15.43 5.48 28.61
CA HIS A 536 14.90 4.46 29.55
C HIS A 536 13.38 4.55 29.75
N ASP A 537 12.63 4.52 28.65
CA ASP A 537 11.17 4.66 28.68
C ASP A 537 10.50 3.55 29.49
N LEU A 538 9.43 3.90 30.20
CA LEU A 538 8.65 3.04 31.08
C LEU A 538 7.13 3.18 30.83
N TRP A 539 6.74 3.92 29.78
CA TRP A 539 5.35 4.34 29.58
C TRP A 539 4.82 4.09 28.17
N ASP A 540 5.62 3.49 27.27
CA ASP A 540 5.26 3.22 25.87
C ASP A 540 5.12 4.51 25.01
N TRP A 541 6.06 5.43 25.18
CA TRP A 541 6.08 6.68 24.41
C TRP A 541 7.07 6.59 23.26
N ASP A 542 6.73 5.77 22.25
CA ASP A 542 7.45 5.79 20.97
C ASP A 542 7.63 7.22 20.48
N ALA A 543 8.79 7.50 19.91
CA ALA A 543 9.04 8.77 19.25
C ALA A 543 8.63 8.78 17.77
N THR A 544 7.69 7.91 17.38
CA THR A 544 7.24 7.65 16.01
C THR A 544 6.21 8.65 15.50
N GLU A 545 6.31 9.90 15.94
CA GLU A 545 5.51 11.03 15.45
C GLU A 545 6.14 11.67 14.20
N PRO A 546 5.35 12.37 13.35
CA PRO A 546 5.86 13.01 12.14
C PRO A 546 7.05 13.96 12.37
N LEU A 547 8.10 13.81 11.54
CA LEU A 547 9.34 14.60 11.60
C LEU A 547 9.33 15.71 10.54
N VAL A 548 8.79 16.89 10.90
CA VAL A 548 8.56 18.00 9.96
C VAL A 548 9.86 18.80 9.75
N LEU A 549 10.35 18.84 8.51
CA LEU A 549 11.54 19.59 8.12
C LEU A 549 11.15 20.95 7.54
N VAL A 550 11.71 22.04 8.09
CA VAL A 550 11.41 23.40 7.63
C VAL A 550 12.67 24.25 7.49
N ASP A 551 12.70 25.06 6.44
CA ASP A 551 13.72 26.11 6.24
C ASP A 551 13.04 27.44 6.53
N THR A 552 13.45 28.11 7.61
CA THR A 552 12.82 29.34 8.07
C THR A 552 13.78 30.17 8.92
N ASN A 553 13.42 31.42 9.18
CA ASN A 553 14.08 32.20 10.21
C ASN A 553 13.59 31.74 11.58
N PHE A 554 14.53 31.42 12.46
CA PHE A 554 14.30 31.02 13.83
C PHE A 554 15.14 31.90 14.76
N LYS A 555 14.48 32.67 15.63
CA LYS A 555 15.12 33.61 16.56
C LYS A 555 16.08 34.56 15.83
N GLY A 556 15.62 35.10 14.69
CA GLY A 556 16.34 36.09 13.88
C GLY A 556 17.45 35.54 12.99
N ARG A 557 17.62 34.21 12.87
CA ARG A 557 18.66 33.60 12.01
C ARG A 557 18.04 32.55 11.07
N PRO A 558 18.49 32.44 9.81
CA PRO A 558 18.09 31.32 8.95
C PRO A 558 18.54 29.99 9.58
N ARG A 559 17.61 29.04 9.70
CA ARG A 559 17.88 27.71 10.25
C ARG A 559 17.17 26.62 9.44
N LYS A 560 17.78 25.44 9.48
CA LYS A 560 17.26 24.18 8.94
C LYS A 560 16.72 23.36 10.10
N LEU A 561 15.42 23.44 10.34
CA LEU A 561 14.80 22.85 11.52
C LEU A 561 14.19 21.47 11.25
N LEU A 562 14.13 20.66 12.30
CA LEU A 562 13.23 19.53 12.45
C LEU A 562 12.29 19.83 13.63
N LEU A 563 10.99 19.74 13.38
CA LEU A 563 9.92 19.98 14.35
C LEU A 563 9.23 18.64 14.67
N GLN A 564 9.03 18.33 15.95
CA GLN A 564 8.27 17.16 16.36
C GLN A 564 7.47 17.48 17.63
N ALA A 565 6.16 17.26 17.59
CA ALA A 565 5.37 17.09 18.81
C ALA A 565 5.43 15.61 19.16
N ASN A 566 6.03 15.28 20.31
CA ASN A 566 6.33 13.90 20.68
C ASN A 566 5.23 13.31 21.56
N ARG A 567 5.07 11.98 21.55
CA ARG A 567 4.11 11.27 22.42
C ARG A 567 4.28 11.60 23.89
N ASN A 568 5.50 11.89 24.34
CA ASN A 568 5.82 12.25 25.72
C ASN A 568 5.31 13.63 26.17
N GLY A 569 4.68 14.42 25.30
CA GLY A 569 4.04 15.70 25.64
C GLY A 569 4.90 16.94 25.47
N TYR A 570 6.13 16.79 24.98
CA TYR A 570 6.99 17.91 24.60
C TYR A 570 6.97 18.16 23.09
N PHE A 571 7.01 19.43 22.72
CA PHE A 571 7.27 19.90 21.37
C PHE A 571 8.74 20.28 21.26
N TYR A 572 9.45 19.66 20.31
CA TYR A 572 10.88 19.81 20.10
C TYR A 572 11.18 20.53 18.79
N VAL A 573 12.19 21.40 18.83
CA VAL A 573 12.82 22.01 17.66
C VAL A 573 14.30 21.67 17.70
N LEU A 574 14.77 20.98 16.66
CA LEU A 574 16.17 20.61 16.48
C LEU A 574 16.75 21.28 15.24
N ASP A 575 18.06 21.52 15.23
CA ASP A 575 18.78 21.74 13.98
C ASP A 575 18.93 20.40 13.27
N ARG A 576 18.29 20.23 12.11
CA ARG A 576 18.28 18.92 11.46
C ARG A 576 19.64 18.54 10.85
N THR A 577 20.56 19.49 10.70
CA THR A 577 21.88 19.19 10.10
C THR A 577 22.85 18.61 11.12
N THR A 578 22.72 19.01 12.38
CA THR A 578 23.64 18.63 13.47
C THR A 578 22.99 17.78 14.56
N GLY A 579 21.65 17.79 14.67
CA GLY A 579 20.92 17.22 15.78
C GLY A 579 20.91 18.12 17.03
N GLU A 580 21.38 19.37 16.93
CA GLU A 580 21.43 20.32 18.05
C GLU A 580 20.01 20.61 18.57
N PHE A 581 19.82 20.49 19.88
CA PHE A 581 18.59 20.92 20.56
C PHE A 581 18.48 22.45 20.61
N LEU A 582 17.37 23.00 20.11
CA LEU A 582 17.15 24.45 20.06
C LEU A 582 16.01 24.93 20.96
N LEU A 583 14.97 24.11 21.11
CA LEU A 583 13.81 24.40 21.94
C LEU A 583 13.10 23.10 22.30
N GLY A 584 12.59 23.04 23.53
CA GLY A 584 11.68 22.01 23.98
C GLY A 584 10.72 22.57 25.02
N THR A 585 9.41 22.41 24.79
CA THR A 585 8.38 22.93 25.69
C THR A 585 7.23 21.93 25.82
N PRO A 586 6.62 21.74 26.99
CA PRO A 586 5.37 21.01 27.09
C PRO A 586 4.31 21.64 26.17
N PHE A 587 3.70 20.85 25.30
CA PHE A 587 2.54 21.29 24.52
C PHE A 587 1.22 20.79 25.11
N VAL A 588 1.27 20.04 26.22
CA VAL A 588 0.14 19.61 27.04
C VAL A 588 0.22 20.21 28.44
N LYS A 589 -0.94 20.45 29.04
CA LYS A 589 -1.10 21.13 30.34
C LYS A 589 -0.99 20.16 31.50
N ARG A 590 -1.36 18.89 31.32
CA ARG A 590 -1.41 17.88 32.38
C ARG A 590 -0.09 17.11 32.59
N LEU A 591 1.02 17.47 31.94
CA LEU A 591 2.28 16.71 31.99
C LEU A 591 2.79 16.52 33.44
N THR A 592 3.02 15.27 33.87
CA THR A 592 3.50 14.96 35.23
C THR A 592 4.78 14.13 35.30
N TRP A 593 5.18 13.52 34.18
CA TRP A 593 6.28 12.55 34.16
C TRP A 593 7.68 13.16 34.26
N SER A 594 7.80 14.45 33.94
CA SER A 594 9.06 15.18 33.90
C SER A 594 8.91 16.55 34.57
N THR A 595 9.96 17.01 35.24
CA THR A 595 10.02 18.34 35.86
C THR A 595 10.56 19.42 34.91
N GLY A 596 11.01 19.03 33.71
CA GLY A 596 11.60 19.91 32.72
C GLY A 596 12.62 19.20 31.83
N LEU A 597 13.21 19.96 30.91
CA LEU A 597 14.32 19.50 30.06
C LEU A 597 15.62 20.16 30.51
N ASP A 598 16.74 19.43 30.41
CA ASP A 598 18.06 20.04 30.59
C ASP A 598 18.49 20.88 29.38
N ALA A 599 19.70 21.47 29.46
CA ALA A 599 20.23 22.33 28.40
C ALA A 599 20.44 21.62 27.04
N LYS A 600 20.47 20.28 27.02
CA LYS A 600 20.60 19.45 25.82
C LYS A 600 19.26 18.84 25.39
N GLY A 601 18.16 19.19 26.06
CA GLY A 601 16.84 18.67 25.76
C GLY A 601 16.54 17.31 26.37
N ARG A 602 17.39 16.79 27.27
CA ARG A 602 17.12 15.52 27.97
C ARG A 602 16.07 15.75 29.06
N PRO A 603 15.00 14.93 29.12
CA PRO A 603 14.00 15.04 30.17
C PRO A 603 14.54 14.70 31.56
N GLN A 604 14.20 15.55 32.53
CA GLN A 604 14.41 15.29 33.95
C GLN A 604 13.21 14.50 34.46
N VAL A 605 13.37 13.17 34.59
CA VAL A 605 12.29 12.27 35.03
C VAL A 605 11.88 12.59 36.46
N ASN A 606 10.58 12.79 36.67
CA ASN A 606 9.99 12.89 38.00
C ASN A 606 9.99 11.50 38.66
N PRO A 607 10.69 11.29 39.79
CA PRO A 607 10.71 9.99 40.46
C PRO A 607 9.32 9.47 40.85
N ALA A 608 8.37 10.38 41.12
CA ALA A 608 7.00 10.02 41.45
C ALA A 608 6.19 9.48 40.26
N ALA A 609 6.69 9.61 39.03
CA ALA A 609 6.04 9.11 37.83
C ALA A 609 6.47 7.68 37.44
N LYS A 610 7.46 7.10 38.14
CA LYS A 610 7.88 5.73 37.88
C LYS A 610 6.76 4.75 38.27
N PRO A 611 6.41 3.76 37.42
CA PRO A 611 5.44 2.74 37.78
C PRO A 611 5.80 2.02 39.07
N THR A 612 4.81 1.76 39.92
CA THR A 612 4.96 1.02 41.18
C THR A 612 3.87 -0.05 41.30
N ALA A 613 4.10 -1.06 42.13
CA ALA A 613 3.10 -2.12 42.35
C ALA A 613 1.77 -1.58 42.89
N GLY A 614 1.81 -0.52 43.71
CA GLY A 614 0.62 0.14 44.28
C GLY A 614 -0.15 1.01 43.28
N GLY A 615 0.42 1.28 42.12
CA GLY A 615 -0.19 2.10 41.08
C GLY A 615 0.38 3.52 41.04
N THR A 616 0.78 3.97 39.86
CA THR A 616 1.27 5.34 39.64
C THR A 616 0.45 6.05 38.58
N LYS A 617 -0.05 7.26 38.88
CA LYS A 617 -0.72 8.12 37.89
C LYS A 617 0.32 8.90 37.09
N VAL A 618 0.28 8.80 35.77
CA VAL A 618 1.21 9.49 34.88
C VAL A 618 0.45 10.14 33.72
N CYS A 619 0.91 11.32 33.34
CA CYS A 619 0.41 12.08 32.21
C CYS A 619 1.62 12.51 31.33
N PRO A 620 1.59 12.29 30.00
CA PRO A 620 0.45 11.78 29.24
C PRO A 620 0.12 10.29 29.48
N ALA A 621 -1.04 9.83 29.01
CA ALA A 621 -1.42 8.41 28.97
C ALA A 621 -0.49 7.59 28.04
N VAL A 622 -0.64 6.26 28.02
CA VAL A 622 0.09 5.34 27.13
C VAL A 622 -0.10 5.70 25.64
N ARG A 623 -1.32 6.14 25.29
CA ARG A 623 -1.65 6.73 23.98
C ARG A 623 -0.73 7.89 23.58
N GLY A 624 -0.21 8.59 24.58
CA GLY A 624 0.57 9.81 24.51
C GLY A 624 -0.24 11.07 24.25
N ALA A 625 0.47 12.19 24.26
CA ALA A 625 -0.05 13.54 24.04
C ALA A 625 -0.40 13.82 22.57
N THR A 626 0.11 13.01 21.65
CA THR A 626 -0.20 12.96 20.21
C THR A 626 0.13 11.54 19.72
N ASN A 627 0.05 11.23 18.42
CA ASN A 627 0.45 9.92 17.91
C ASN A 627 0.83 10.00 16.41
N TRP A 628 0.57 8.95 15.61
CA TRP A 628 0.99 8.81 14.21
C TRP A 628 0.41 9.81 13.20
N TYR A 629 -0.69 10.47 13.57
CA TYR A 629 -1.42 11.32 12.65
C TYR A 629 -0.65 12.60 12.34
N SER A 630 -0.79 13.07 11.10
CA SER A 630 0.13 14.08 10.56
C SER A 630 -0.01 15.44 11.23
N THR A 631 1.12 16.09 11.47
CA THR A 631 1.24 17.49 11.84
C THR A 631 1.58 18.33 10.62
N ALA A 632 1.46 19.65 10.72
CA ALA A 632 1.82 20.53 9.62
C ALA A 632 2.38 21.87 10.13
N TYR A 633 3.23 22.53 9.35
CA TYR A 633 3.67 23.90 9.62
C TYR A 633 3.31 24.84 8.46
N ASN A 634 2.73 25.99 8.78
CA ASN A 634 2.41 27.02 7.80
C ASN A 634 3.48 28.12 7.79
N PRO A 635 4.21 28.31 6.67
CA PRO A 635 5.26 29.32 6.59
C PRO A 635 4.76 30.76 6.72
N ALA A 636 3.51 31.05 6.37
CA ALA A 636 2.95 32.39 6.44
C ALA A 636 2.61 32.81 7.87
N THR A 637 2.11 31.88 8.71
CA THR A 637 1.80 32.16 10.12
C THR A 637 2.96 31.83 11.06
N LYS A 638 3.93 31.03 10.59
CA LYS A 638 5.00 30.41 11.39
C LYS A 638 4.49 29.52 12.52
N LEU A 639 3.29 28.96 12.38
CA LEU A 639 2.69 28.09 13.38
C LEU A 639 2.79 26.63 12.96
N PHE A 640 3.02 25.78 13.96
CA PHE A 640 2.96 24.33 13.88
C PHE A 640 1.62 23.83 14.43
N TYR A 641 0.91 23.01 13.67
CA TYR A 641 -0.42 22.52 14.02
C TYR A 641 -0.37 21.04 14.39
N VAL A 642 -1.00 20.70 15.51
CA VAL A 642 -1.03 19.34 16.05
C VAL A 642 -2.36 19.04 16.72
N MET A 643 -2.85 17.83 16.52
CA MET A 643 -3.97 17.30 17.28
C MET A 643 -3.43 16.72 18.60
N ALA A 644 -3.65 17.39 19.72
CA ALA A 644 -3.15 17.02 21.05
C ALA A 644 -4.18 16.25 21.88
N VAL A 645 -3.72 15.51 22.88
CA VAL A 645 -4.55 14.81 23.87
C VAL A 645 -4.06 15.11 25.27
N GLU A 646 -4.94 15.63 26.12
CA GLU A 646 -4.74 15.75 27.56
C GLU A 646 -5.33 14.51 28.24
N ASP A 647 -4.49 13.51 28.51
CA ASP A 647 -4.91 12.22 29.06
C ASP A 647 -3.87 11.70 30.06
N CYS A 648 -4.30 10.83 30.98
CA CYS A 648 -3.46 10.24 32.01
C CYS A 648 -3.85 8.77 32.22
N ASN A 649 -2.87 7.92 32.56
CA ASN A 649 -3.13 6.54 32.96
C ASN A 649 -2.62 6.23 34.36
N MET A 650 -3.29 5.28 35.01
CA MET A 650 -2.81 4.60 36.20
C MET A 650 -2.05 3.34 35.78
N TYR A 651 -0.73 3.31 35.95
CA TYR A 651 0.08 2.11 35.69
C TYR A 651 0.13 1.23 36.94
N ARG A 652 -0.32 -0.02 36.86
CA ARG A 652 -0.34 -0.99 37.98
C ARG A 652 0.34 -2.30 37.59
N ALA A 653 0.91 -2.98 38.58
CA ALA A 653 1.48 -4.30 38.35
C ALA A 653 0.42 -5.31 37.90
N SER A 654 0.73 -6.09 36.87
CA SER A 654 -0.06 -7.21 36.37
C SER A 654 0.88 -8.32 35.90
N GLY A 655 1.09 -9.33 36.75
CA GLY A 655 2.14 -10.32 36.54
C GLY A 655 3.52 -9.67 36.62
N ASN A 656 4.35 -9.87 35.59
CA ASN A 656 5.69 -9.29 35.48
C ASN A 656 5.71 -7.95 34.71
N TRP A 657 4.57 -7.29 34.54
CA TRP A 657 4.41 -6.08 33.71
C TRP A 657 3.69 -4.96 34.45
N PHE A 658 3.79 -3.72 33.96
CA PHE A 658 2.98 -2.60 34.40
C PHE A 658 1.93 -2.24 33.34
N VAL A 659 0.66 -2.53 33.62
CA VAL A 659 -0.43 -2.30 32.66
C VAL A 659 -1.07 -0.92 32.90
N PRO A 660 -1.28 -0.10 31.86
CA PRO A 660 -1.98 1.15 31.97
C PRO A 660 -3.50 0.93 32.09
N TYR A 661 -4.13 1.64 33.02
CA TYR A 661 -5.58 1.70 33.19
C TYR A 661 -6.05 3.13 33.02
N ASN A 662 -7.15 3.31 32.29
CA ASN A 662 -7.83 4.61 32.22
C ASN A 662 -8.36 4.97 33.61
N ASP A 663 -8.21 6.25 33.98
CA ASP A 663 -8.78 6.81 35.21
C ASP A 663 -10.07 7.57 34.87
N PRO A 664 -11.26 7.01 35.16
CA PRO A 664 -12.53 7.65 34.82
C PRO A 664 -12.73 9.01 35.51
N SER A 665 -12.02 9.28 36.61
CA SER A 665 -12.09 10.58 37.31
C SER A 665 -11.33 11.71 36.61
N SER A 666 -10.54 11.36 35.60
CA SER A 666 -9.67 12.28 34.86
C SER A 666 -9.84 12.04 33.36
N PRO A 667 -11.02 12.35 32.78
CA PRO A 667 -11.33 12.01 31.41
C PRO A 667 -10.37 12.69 30.42
N PRO A 668 -10.09 12.02 29.29
CA PRO A 668 -9.24 12.58 28.24
C PRO A 668 -9.91 13.75 27.52
N GLU A 669 -9.11 14.74 27.13
CA GLU A 669 -9.56 15.82 26.25
C GLU A 669 -8.74 15.82 24.97
N LYS A 670 -9.41 15.90 23.81
CA LYS A 670 -8.77 16.04 22.50
C LYS A 670 -8.82 17.51 22.10
N VAL A 671 -7.70 18.07 21.65
CA VAL A 671 -7.57 19.51 21.39
C VAL A 671 -6.71 19.74 20.14
N LEU A 672 -7.21 20.47 19.15
CA LEU A 672 -6.38 20.95 18.04
C LEU A 672 -5.60 22.19 18.50
N ARG A 673 -4.28 22.22 18.33
CA ARG A 673 -3.42 23.31 18.79
C ARG A 673 -2.58 23.90 17.66
N ALA A 674 -2.35 25.20 17.75
CA ALA A 674 -1.28 25.88 17.03
C ALA A 674 -0.19 26.33 18.00
N LEU A 675 1.05 25.96 17.69
CA LEU A 675 2.24 26.27 18.47
C LEU A 675 3.11 27.24 17.68
N ASP A 676 3.61 28.27 18.35
CA ASP A 676 4.65 29.14 17.82
C ASP A 676 5.98 28.38 17.84
N ILE A 677 6.65 28.26 16.69
CA ILE A 677 7.87 27.44 16.61
C ILE A 677 9.06 28.06 17.34
N GLU A 678 9.12 29.38 17.53
CA GLU A 678 10.27 30.06 18.14
C GLU A 678 10.22 30.04 19.68
N THR A 679 9.01 29.99 20.24
CA THR A 679 8.75 30.06 21.68
C THR A 679 8.14 28.78 22.26
N GLY A 680 7.53 27.93 21.42
CA GLY A 680 6.84 26.70 21.84
C GLY A 680 5.48 26.94 22.48
N LYS A 681 5.03 28.20 22.56
CA LYS A 681 3.77 28.57 23.20
C LYS A 681 2.57 28.19 22.34
N ILE A 682 1.49 27.79 23.01
CA ILE A 682 0.17 27.64 22.40
C ILE A 682 -0.35 29.04 22.03
N VAL A 683 -0.56 29.27 20.73
CA VAL A 683 -1.09 30.53 20.19
C VAL A 683 -2.61 30.52 20.22
N TRP A 684 -3.20 29.40 19.82
CA TRP A 684 -4.62 29.13 19.93
C TRP A 684 -4.85 27.63 20.06
N GLU A 685 -6.01 27.26 20.61
CA GLU A 685 -6.44 25.86 20.70
C GLU A 685 -7.96 25.74 20.50
N VAL A 686 -8.38 24.62 19.92
CA VAL A 686 -9.78 24.31 19.62
C VAL A 686 -10.13 22.95 20.24
N PRO A 687 -10.90 22.93 21.35
CA PRO A 687 -11.38 21.70 21.95
C PRO A 687 -12.20 20.87 20.95
N GLN A 688 -11.98 19.56 20.94
CA GLN A 688 -12.68 18.64 20.06
C GLN A 688 -13.79 17.93 20.85
N ILE A 689 -15.04 18.23 20.49
CA ILE A 689 -16.21 17.64 21.13
C ILE A 689 -16.43 16.21 20.61
N GLY A 690 -16.53 15.24 21.51
CA GLY A 690 -16.73 13.82 21.20
C GLY A 690 -15.61 12.93 21.76
N PRO A 691 -15.68 11.60 21.53
CA PRO A 691 -14.73 10.65 22.08
C PRO A 691 -13.30 10.88 21.56
N PRO A 692 -12.27 11.11 22.40
CA PRO A 692 -10.88 11.32 21.96
C PRO A 692 -10.30 10.15 21.15
N GLU A 693 -10.78 8.93 21.34
CA GLU A 693 -10.46 7.72 20.57
C GLU A 693 -11.05 7.68 19.17
N ALA A 694 -12.08 8.48 18.89
CA ALA A 694 -12.65 8.59 17.57
C ALA A 694 -11.82 9.50 16.64
N ASN A 695 -10.84 10.23 17.17
CA ASN A 695 -10.08 11.21 16.39
C ASN A 695 -8.57 10.98 16.43
N TYR A 696 -8.09 10.33 15.39
CA TYR A 696 -6.69 10.27 14.99
C TYR A 696 -6.56 10.88 13.59
N SER A 697 -7.30 11.95 13.30
CA SER A 697 -7.08 12.74 12.11
C SER A 697 -5.79 13.53 12.25
N GLY A 698 -5.01 13.57 11.17
CA GLY A 698 -3.94 14.55 11.07
C GLY A 698 -4.49 15.88 10.56
N VAL A 699 -3.57 16.80 10.30
CA VAL A 699 -3.89 18.11 9.77
C VAL A 699 -3.15 18.36 8.45
N LEU A 700 -3.73 19.24 7.63
CA LEU A 700 -3.16 19.75 6.38
C LEU A 700 -3.34 21.27 6.37
N THR A 701 -2.29 22.02 6.03
CA THR A 701 -2.44 23.46 5.79
C THR A 701 -2.18 23.83 4.34
N THR A 702 -2.79 24.91 3.85
CA THR A 702 -2.61 25.40 2.47
C THR A 702 -2.21 26.87 2.43
N ALA A 703 -1.63 27.31 1.32
CA ALA A 703 -1.32 28.72 1.07
C ALA A 703 -2.57 29.61 1.00
N GLY A 704 -3.76 29.02 0.83
CA GLY A 704 -5.04 29.71 0.96
C GLY A 704 -5.39 30.17 2.39
N GLY A 705 -4.50 29.95 3.37
CA GLY A 705 -4.71 30.35 4.77
C GLY A 705 -5.58 29.38 5.56
N LEU A 706 -5.73 28.14 5.08
CA LEU A 706 -6.62 27.14 5.66
C LEU A 706 -5.87 26.03 6.41
N LEU A 707 -6.57 25.41 7.35
CA LEU A 707 -6.21 24.19 8.05
C LEU A 707 -7.37 23.20 7.94
N PHE A 708 -7.12 22.02 7.37
CA PHE A 708 -8.09 20.93 7.24
C PHE A 708 -7.80 19.83 8.26
N TYR A 709 -8.85 19.30 8.90
CA TYR A 709 -8.76 18.25 9.92
C TYR A 709 -10.11 17.55 10.13
N GLY A 710 -10.09 16.40 10.80
CA GLY A 710 -11.31 15.73 11.26
C GLY A 710 -11.64 16.12 12.70
N GLU A 711 -12.91 16.41 12.98
CA GLU A 711 -13.42 16.69 14.32
C GLU A 711 -13.82 15.39 15.04
N SER A 712 -13.69 15.36 16.37
CA SER A 712 -14.06 14.17 17.18
C SER A 712 -15.54 13.79 17.08
N GLY A 713 -16.41 14.71 16.67
CA GLY A 713 -17.82 14.46 16.38
C GLY A 713 -18.10 13.80 15.03
N GLY A 714 -17.06 13.44 14.25
CA GLY A 714 -17.21 12.79 12.95
C GLY A 714 -17.48 13.77 11.79
N THR A 715 -17.00 15.00 11.90
CA THR A 715 -17.13 16.05 10.89
C THR A 715 -15.77 16.32 10.25
N PHE A 716 -15.70 16.49 8.94
CA PHE A 716 -14.50 17.01 8.26
C PHE A 716 -14.59 18.53 8.19
N ALA A 717 -13.55 19.24 8.62
CA ALA A 717 -13.59 20.69 8.79
C ALA A 717 -12.43 21.41 8.09
N ALA A 718 -12.68 22.66 7.74
CA ALA A 718 -11.68 23.64 7.33
C ALA A 718 -11.76 24.86 8.26
N ALA A 719 -10.63 25.26 8.83
CA ALA A 719 -10.51 26.42 9.69
C ALA A 719 -9.52 27.44 9.13
N ASP A 720 -9.65 28.69 9.58
CA ASP A 720 -8.62 29.71 9.40
C ASP A 720 -7.35 29.28 10.15
N ALA A 721 -6.23 29.16 9.45
CA ALA A 721 -4.97 28.69 10.03
C ALA A 721 -4.40 29.65 11.08
N LYS A 722 -4.68 30.95 10.99
CA LYS A 722 -4.20 31.95 11.93
C LYS A 722 -4.98 31.94 13.24
N THR A 723 -6.29 31.66 13.20
CA THR A 723 -7.16 31.83 14.38
C THR A 723 -7.82 30.55 14.88
N GLY A 724 -7.76 29.45 14.13
CA GLY A 724 -8.48 28.20 14.43
C GLY A 724 -10.00 28.28 14.25
N LYS A 725 -10.53 29.36 13.66
CA LYS A 725 -11.98 29.54 13.47
C LYS A 725 -12.45 28.65 12.32
N THR A 726 -13.39 27.74 12.58
CA THR A 726 -14.04 26.92 11.55
C THR A 726 -14.75 27.80 10.52
N LEU A 727 -14.46 27.57 9.24
CA LEU A 727 -15.01 28.30 8.09
C LEU A 727 -15.94 27.41 7.23
N TRP A 728 -15.73 26.10 7.29
CA TRP A 728 -16.52 25.11 6.57
C TRP A 728 -16.46 23.78 7.30
N HIS A 729 -17.52 22.99 7.20
CA HIS A 729 -17.57 21.65 7.78
C HIS A 729 -18.54 20.75 7.03
N PHE A 730 -18.29 19.43 7.06
CA PHE A 730 -19.13 18.41 6.44
C PHE A 730 -19.24 17.17 7.34
N PRO A 731 -20.44 16.83 7.86
CA PRO A 731 -20.63 15.65 8.70
C PRO A 731 -20.45 14.36 7.89
N THR A 732 -19.47 13.53 8.26
CA THR A 732 -19.28 12.19 7.66
C THR A 732 -19.83 11.07 8.55
N GLY A 733 -19.97 11.35 9.86
CA GLY A 733 -20.39 10.37 10.86
C GLY A 733 -19.35 9.28 11.13
N GLN A 734 -18.10 9.47 10.71
CA GLN A 734 -17.02 8.48 10.81
C GLN A 734 -15.99 8.85 11.87
N ALA A 735 -15.37 7.84 12.47
CA ALA A 735 -14.13 8.03 13.22
C ALA A 735 -12.94 8.22 12.27
N TRP A 736 -11.94 8.98 12.73
CA TRP A 736 -10.77 9.36 11.95
C TRP A 736 -9.54 8.54 12.34
N LYS A 737 -8.86 8.02 11.32
CA LYS A 737 -7.56 7.33 11.45
C LYS A 737 -6.54 7.73 10.38
N ALA A 738 -6.93 8.63 9.49
CA ALA A 738 -6.16 9.10 8.35
C ALA A 738 -5.99 10.63 8.37
N SER A 739 -5.04 11.12 7.59
CA SER A 739 -4.73 12.55 7.49
C SER A 739 -5.22 13.12 6.15
N PRO A 740 -5.72 14.36 6.12
CA PRO A 740 -6.14 15.00 4.88
C PRO A 740 -4.96 15.28 3.94
N MET A 741 -5.27 15.35 2.64
CA MET A 741 -4.34 15.74 1.58
C MET A 741 -5.07 16.61 0.54
N THR A 742 -4.32 17.32 -0.31
CA THR A 742 -4.89 18.16 -1.38
C THR A 742 -4.13 17.94 -2.68
N TYR A 743 -4.83 18.06 -3.80
CA TYR A 743 -4.27 17.86 -5.13
C TYR A 743 -4.96 18.78 -6.14
N THR A 744 -4.43 18.83 -7.36
CA THR A 744 -5.08 19.51 -8.48
C THR A 744 -5.28 18.53 -9.63
N VAL A 745 -6.46 18.54 -10.23
CA VAL A 745 -6.77 17.78 -11.45
C VAL A 745 -7.57 18.67 -12.38
N LYS A 746 -7.20 18.71 -13.67
CA LYS A 746 -7.80 19.58 -14.70
C LYS A 746 -7.94 21.05 -14.23
N GLY A 747 -6.92 21.58 -13.54
CA GLY A 747 -6.88 22.96 -13.03
C GLY A 747 -7.75 23.25 -11.79
N ARG A 748 -8.45 22.25 -11.24
CA ARG A 748 -9.28 22.40 -10.04
C ARG A 748 -8.61 21.77 -8.82
N GLN A 749 -8.51 22.55 -7.74
CA GLN A 749 -8.00 22.09 -6.47
C GLN A 749 -9.06 21.22 -5.77
N HIS A 750 -8.62 20.09 -5.23
CA HIS A 750 -9.42 19.19 -4.44
C HIS A 750 -8.75 18.97 -3.08
N VAL A 751 -9.55 18.65 -2.07
CA VAL A 751 -9.08 18.18 -0.74
C VAL A 751 -9.72 16.82 -0.50
N ALA A 752 -8.94 15.85 -0.06
CA ALA A 752 -9.42 14.48 0.17
C ALA A 752 -8.92 13.90 1.49
N ILE A 753 -9.70 12.96 2.03
CA ILE A 753 -9.40 12.25 3.28
C ILE A 753 -10.08 10.88 3.29
N ALA A 754 -9.49 9.90 3.97
CA ALA A 754 -10.16 8.65 4.30
C ALA A 754 -11.02 8.80 5.58
N ALA A 755 -12.30 8.44 5.49
CA ALA A 755 -13.30 8.48 6.55
C ALA A 755 -13.92 7.08 6.71
N GLY A 756 -13.58 6.37 7.79
CA GLY A 756 -13.99 4.96 7.95
C GLY A 756 -13.48 4.09 6.80
N SER A 757 -14.39 3.60 5.96
CA SER A 757 -14.12 2.82 4.76
C SER A 757 -14.10 3.62 3.45
N GLN A 758 -14.38 4.92 3.50
CA GLN A 758 -14.56 5.75 2.32
C GLN A 758 -13.38 6.69 2.11
N ILE A 759 -13.04 6.94 0.86
CA ILE A 759 -12.23 8.08 0.41
C ILE A 759 -13.21 9.14 -0.05
N LEU A 760 -13.13 10.33 0.54
CA LEU A 760 -13.98 11.47 0.21
C LEU A 760 -13.11 12.56 -0.43
N ALA A 761 -13.57 13.12 -1.55
CA ALA A 761 -12.94 14.29 -2.17
C ALA A 761 -13.92 15.47 -2.20
N PHE A 762 -13.40 16.67 -2.00
CA PHE A 762 -14.15 17.93 -1.98
C PHE A 762 -13.49 18.96 -2.90
N THR A 763 -14.29 19.78 -3.56
CA THR A 763 -13.81 20.85 -4.44
C THR A 763 -14.79 22.02 -4.47
N LEU A 764 -14.39 23.11 -5.12
CA LEU A 764 -15.27 24.24 -5.46
C LEU A 764 -15.95 23.95 -6.80
N ASP A 765 -17.17 24.47 -6.99
CA ASP A 765 -17.90 24.37 -8.27
C ASP A 765 -17.11 24.96 -9.46
#